data_AF-A0A0C3A140-F1
#
_entry.id   AF-A0A0C3A140-F1
#
_cell.length_a   1.000
_cell.length_b   1.000
_cell.length_c   1.000
_cell.angle_alpha   90.00
_cell.angle_beta   90.00
_cell.angle_gamma   90.00
#
_symmetry.space_group_name_H-M   'P 1'
#
loop_
_entity.id
_entity.type
_entity.pdbx_description
1 polymer ?
#
loop_
_entity_poly.entity_id
_entity_poly.type
_entity_poly.pdbx_seq_one_letter_code
_entity_poly.pdbx_strand_id
1 'polypeptide(L)'
;MKEELQKIKNLLNFAKREYGNKSIEVVVSYSNIGAIYTRSSNYSKAIEYYNKALKILRSLPQSKKVLEGFNAIYTHIGETYTYLKQYEKAKEYLLESIKFSEAINDIYAEDYNHLIICYLHLNEPEKALEYFDKDLERISRRTTNNKEALLTILANYMSILTQMQKFDESREYIPILEYLLIDSAYIQRYKAYKMLSDFAVQTINFANSSDTLSSVELSYQYMQKAFNAYNQHLKSSFEISDNQTKQNIMDEEYNYNLNIEFFASASHYVSHLLHNKSPQNMLKAEKVNQDSFNVWINYKGEISNFNTMIAVVEAQTDNQLLKKNIKKWKTLKIQLSNLYQDFNNDRSALIESIEKEISHIESELSNHSTQFKEFMGLQNLTYKDIASYLKPNQLYVDFVSMYGSDYIFILDNECNISFKTLFLQDTHKLRTKIQALQKELQNKEDKRNIKPLLQDIYQIFEDISYSFDTKSLFDEFKDKTDLIISPNGLLNFIPFEALHDGTSYLIESKTISYVSNAKEFIKEHRRKAQEKGNGDIVVFANPHYDMKFGNENRGVPPLLNQSFGALEGTQKEADTIKGYYPNAKVYTQQEATVENLMSVQNPKILHIATHGFYLEDENMSNSLQKSGLALSGAAQAKKVGDTRGIVTALSLSALNLAQTDLVVLSACETG
;
A
#
# COMPACT_ATOMS: atom_id res chain seq x y z
N MET A 1 -17.66 4.98 7.13
CA MET A 1 -16.94 5.76 8.16
C MET A 1 -17.27 7.27 8.15
N LYS A 2 -16.97 8.06 7.09
CA LYS A 2 -17.28 9.51 7.06
C LYS A 2 -18.79 9.83 7.21
N GLU A 3 -19.66 9.07 6.55
CA GLU A 3 -21.11 9.20 6.71
C GLU A 3 -21.60 8.82 8.11
N GLU A 4 -21.03 7.76 8.68
CA GLU A 4 -21.34 7.28 10.03
C GLU A 4 -20.94 8.33 11.08
N LEU A 5 -19.74 8.91 10.94
CA LEU A 5 -19.28 10.01 11.78
C LEU A 5 -20.16 11.25 11.63
N GLN A 6 -20.62 11.57 10.42
CA GLN A 6 -21.53 12.70 10.20
C GLN A 6 -22.90 12.44 10.84
N LYS A 7 -23.44 11.23 10.72
CA LYS A 7 -24.68 10.83 11.38
C LYS A 7 -24.56 10.96 12.90
N ILE A 8 -23.47 10.47 13.48
CA ILE A 8 -23.24 10.56 14.94
C ILE A 8 -22.98 12.01 15.39
N LYS A 9 -22.31 12.85 14.60
CA LYS A 9 -22.17 14.28 14.89
C LYS A 9 -23.52 15.02 14.86
N ASN A 10 -24.42 14.64 13.95
CA ASN A 10 -25.78 15.16 13.92
C ASN A 10 -26.57 14.71 15.17
N LEU A 11 -26.44 13.45 15.58
CA LEU A 11 -27.01 12.93 16.83
C LEU A 11 -26.47 13.66 18.07
N LEU A 12 -25.17 13.95 18.10
CA LEU A 12 -24.54 14.74 19.17
C LEU A 12 -25.16 16.14 19.27
N ASN A 13 -25.35 16.82 18.13
CA ASN A 13 -25.94 18.16 18.11
C ASN A 13 -27.41 18.14 18.53
N PHE A 14 -28.17 17.13 18.10
CA PHE A 14 -29.52 16.90 18.56
C PHE A 14 -29.56 16.66 20.08
N ALA A 15 -28.70 15.77 20.59
CA ALA A 15 -28.65 15.44 22.01
C ALA A 15 -28.35 16.67 22.88
N LYS A 16 -27.39 17.50 22.46
CA LYS A 16 -27.06 18.76 23.15
C LYS A 16 -28.22 19.74 23.19
N ARG A 17 -29.04 19.78 22.13
CA ARG A 17 -30.19 20.69 22.03
C ARG A 17 -31.36 20.23 22.89
N GLU A 18 -31.69 18.95 22.86
CA GLU A 18 -32.89 18.41 23.53
C GLU A 18 -32.64 18.06 25.00
N TYR A 19 -31.46 17.51 25.33
CA TYR A 19 -31.13 17.00 26.67
C TYR A 19 -30.08 17.84 27.41
N GLY A 20 -29.52 18.86 26.74
CA GLY A 20 -28.50 19.74 27.29
C GLY A 20 -27.07 19.20 27.16
N ASN A 21 -26.09 20.08 27.38
CA ASN A 21 -24.66 19.77 27.16
C ASN A 21 -24.05 18.78 28.17
N LYS A 22 -24.74 18.47 29.27
CA LYS A 22 -24.31 17.55 30.32
C LYS A 22 -25.38 16.49 30.53
N SER A 23 -25.54 15.61 29.56
CA SER A 23 -26.52 14.51 29.59
C SER A 23 -25.85 13.18 29.21
N ILE A 24 -26.52 12.06 29.49
CA ILE A 24 -26.02 10.73 29.14
C ILE A 24 -26.03 10.50 27.62
N GLU A 25 -26.96 11.10 26.89
CA GLU A 25 -27.06 11.03 25.44
C GLU A 25 -25.85 11.71 24.76
N VAL A 26 -25.34 12.79 25.36
CA VAL A 26 -24.11 13.45 24.92
C VAL A 26 -22.88 12.57 25.20
N VAL A 27 -22.85 11.88 26.34
CA VAL A 27 -21.79 10.89 26.67
C VAL A 27 -21.76 9.76 25.64
N VAL A 28 -22.91 9.16 25.34
CA VAL A 28 -23.03 8.07 24.34
C VAL A 28 -22.57 8.54 22.97
N SER A 29 -22.97 9.76 22.56
CA SER A 29 -22.55 10.33 21.28
C SER A 29 -21.03 10.54 21.22
N TYR A 30 -20.40 11.03 22.29
CA TYR A 30 -18.95 11.16 22.36
C TYR A 30 -18.23 9.81 22.39
N SER A 31 -18.79 8.81 23.09
CA SER A 31 -18.28 7.44 23.09
C SER A 31 -18.22 6.87 21.68
N ASN A 32 -19.34 6.97 20.93
CA ASN A 32 -19.44 6.44 19.57
C ASN A 32 -18.48 7.15 18.60
N ILE A 33 -18.26 8.46 18.77
CA ILE A 33 -17.25 9.20 18.00
C ILE A 33 -15.85 8.67 18.33
N GLY A 34 -15.56 8.46 19.63
CA GLY A 34 -14.32 7.84 20.07
C GLY A 34 -14.10 6.47 19.42
N ALA A 35 -15.11 5.61 19.44
CA ALA A 35 -15.06 4.26 18.87
C ALA A 35 -14.84 4.26 17.36
N ILE A 36 -15.44 5.21 16.63
CA ILE A 36 -15.11 5.42 15.21
C ILE A 36 -13.63 5.75 15.06
N TYR A 37 -13.09 6.68 15.85
CA TYR A 37 -11.67 7.05 15.75
C TYR A 37 -10.74 5.91 16.16
N THR A 38 -11.10 5.08 17.15
CA THR A 38 -10.36 3.86 17.49
C THR A 38 -10.30 2.90 16.31
N ARG A 39 -11.45 2.61 15.67
CA ARG A 39 -11.50 1.75 14.45
C ARG A 39 -10.81 2.35 13.22
N SER A 40 -10.57 3.66 13.24
CA SER A 40 -9.86 4.38 12.17
C SER A 40 -8.37 4.56 12.48
N SER A 41 -7.86 3.85 13.49
CA SER A 41 -6.48 3.92 13.95
C SER A 41 -6.03 5.32 14.44
N ASN A 42 -6.98 6.25 14.66
CA ASN A 42 -6.70 7.60 15.16
C ASN A 42 -6.90 7.65 16.68
N TYR A 43 -6.01 6.95 17.38
CA TYR A 43 -6.13 6.70 18.82
C TYR A 43 -6.07 7.98 19.67
N SER A 44 -5.31 8.99 19.24
CA SER A 44 -5.20 10.27 19.96
C SER A 44 -6.55 11.02 19.98
N LYS A 45 -7.24 11.10 18.83
CA LYS A 45 -8.60 11.68 18.77
C LYS A 45 -9.60 10.82 19.53
N ALA A 46 -9.49 9.50 19.45
CA ALA A 46 -10.37 8.61 20.21
C ALA A 46 -10.31 8.90 21.72
N ILE A 47 -9.09 8.93 22.28
CA ILE A 47 -8.84 9.26 23.69
C ILE A 47 -9.35 10.66 24.05
N GLU A 48 -9.21 11.65 23.17
CA GLU A 48 -9.75 13.00 23.38
C GLU A 48 -11.28 12.98 23.57
N TYR A 49 -12.00 12.25 22.71
CA TYR A 49 -13.46 12.15 22.78
C TYR A 49 -13.93 11.33 23.98
N TYR A 50 -13.25 10.23 24.33
CA TYR A 50 -13.54 9.49 25.56
C TYR A 50 -13.32 10.35 26.81
N ASN A 51 -12.27 11.17 26.84
CA ASN A 51 -12.05 12.11 27.94
C ASN A 51 -13.14 13.20 28.05
N LYS A 52 -13.69 13.66 26.92
CA LYS A 52 -14.87 14.55 26.92
C LYS A 52 -16.08 13.87 27.55
N ALA A 53 -16.30 12.58 27.25
CA ALA A 53 -17.36 11.78 27.84
C ALA A 53 -17.16 11.59 29.37
N LEU A 54 -15.96 11.23 29.82
CA LEU A 54 -15.61 11.11 31.25
C LEU A 54 -15.84 12.41 32.02
N LYS A 55 -15.50 13.57 31.44
CA LYS A 55 -15.70 14.87 32.06
C LYS A 55 -17.19 15.14 32.34
N ILE A 56 -18.08 14.71 31.44
CA ILE A 56 -19.52 14.83 31.64
C ILE A 56 -19.99 13.85 32.70
N LEU A 57 -19.61 12.57 32.61
CA LEU A 57 -19.98 11.54 33.60
C LEU A 57 -19.64 11.94 35.04
N ARG A 58 -18.44 12.51 35.26
CA ARG A 58 -18.00 13.03 36.57
C ARG A 58 -18.86 14.18 37.12
N SER A 59 -19.62 14.86 36.26
CA SER A 59 -20.49 15.97 36.65
C SER A 59 -21.95 15.56 36.85
N LEU A 60 -22.31 14.32 36.52
CA LEU A 60 -23.66 13.79 36.69
C LEU A 60 -23.83 13.16 38.09
N PRO A 61 -25.05 13.21 38.68
CA PRO A 61 -25.33 12.48 39.91
C PRO A 61 -25.14 10.97 39.73
N GLN A 62 -24.61 10.31 40.76
CA GLN A 62 -24.40 8.86 40.74
C GLN A 62 -25.70 8.10 40.50
N SER A 63 -25.71 7.23 39.50
CA SER A 63 -26.83 6.37 39.13
C SER A 63 -26.31 5.17 38.36
N LYS A 64 -27.12 4.11 38.25
CA LYS A 64 -26.75 2.91 37.47
C LYS A 64 -26.28 3.26 36.05
N LYS A 65 -27.00 4.15 35.35
CA LYS A 65 -26.63 4.62 34.00
C LYS A 65 -25.29 5.35 33.94
N VAL A 66 -24.93 6.07 34.99
CA VAL A 66 -23.63 6.76 35.08
C VAL A 66 -22.51 5.75 35.32
N LEU A 67 -22.74 4.72 36.14
CA LEU A 67 -21.79 3.62 36.34
C LEU A 67 -21.60 2.80 35.05
N GLU A 68 -22.68 2.50 34.33
CA GLU A 68 -22.64 1.89 32.98
C GLU A 68 -21.81 2.75 32.01
N GLY A 69 -22.02 4.07 32.02
CA GLY A 69 -21.25 5.01 31.21
C GLY A 69 -19.76 5.05 31.59
N PHE A 70 -19.42 4.99 32.88
CA PHE A 70 -18.03 4.88 33.32
C PHE A 70 -17.41 3.59 32.80
N ASN A 71 -18.02 2.44 33.07
CA ASN A 71 -17.54 1.15 32.59
C ASN A 71 -17.26 1.19 31.07
N ALA A 72 -18.25 1.53 30.23
CA ALA A 72 -18.07 1.56 28.77
C ALA A 72 -16.92 2.47 28.31
N ILE A 73 -16.77 3.65 28.90
CA ILE A 73 -15.70 4.58 28.51
C ILE A 73 -14.33 4.08 28.97
N TYR A 74 -14.23 3.51 30.17
CA TYR A 74 -12.98 2.93 30.67
C TYR A 74 -12.57 1.70 29.84
N THR A 75 -13.51 0.83 29.46
CA THR A 75 -13.29 -0.28 28.49
C THR A 75 -12.70 0.25 27.19
N HIS A 76 -13.34 1.24 26.55
CA HIS A 76 -12.87 1.76 25.26
C HIS A 76 -11.51 2.47 25.34
N ILE A 77 -11.21 3.15 26.45
CA ILE A 77 -9.88 3.71 26.67
C ILE A 77 -8.84 2.59 26.83
N GLY A 78 -9.17 1.56 27.62
CA GLY A 78 -8.32 0.38 27.81
C GLY A 78 -8.03 -0.36 26.50
N GLU A 79 -9.07 -0.62 25.70
CA GLU A 79 -8.97 -1.16 24.34
C GLU A 79 -8.07 -0.27 23.46
N THR A 80 -8.28 1.05 23.47
CA THR A 80 -7.48 1.98 22.67
C THR A 80 -6.00 1.97 23.07
N TYR A 81 -5.69 1.90 24.37
CA TYR A 81 -4.31 1.74 24.83
C TYR A 81 -3.72 0.36 24.51
N THR A 82 -4.56 -0.68 24.43
CA THR A 82 -4.14 -2.02 23.98
C THR A 82 -3.69 -1.98 22.51
N TYR A 83 -4.44 -1.29 21.65
CA TYR A 83 -4.05 -1.07 20.25
C TYR A 83 -2.80 -0.20 20.11
N LEU A 84 -2.58 0.73 21.04
CA LEU A 84 -1.34 1.51 21.14
C LEU A 84 -0.15 0.72 21.73
N LYS A 85 -0.33 -0.57 22.07
CA LYS A 85 0.67 -1.41 22.75
C LYS A 85 1.17 -0.84 24.09
N GLN A 86 0.39 0.05 24.71
CA GLN A 86 0.68 0.61 26.03
C GLN A 86 0.00 -0.24 27.11
N TYR A 87 0.44 -1.48 27.24
CA TYR A 87 -0.25 -2.52 28.01
C TYR A 87 -0.41 -2.19 29.50
N GLU A 88 0.56 -1.52 30.12
CA GLU A 88 0.43 -1.06 31.51
C GLU A 88 -0.73 -0.08 31.70
N LYS A 89 -0.85 0.93 30.83
CA LYS A 89 -1.97 1.87 30.88
C LYS A 89 -3.28 1.19 30.55
N ALA A 90 -3.30 0.35 29.52
CA ALA A 90 -4.49 -0.40 29.15
C ALA A 90 -5.03 -1.20 30.36
N LYS A 91 -4.14 -1.95 31.02
CA LYS A 91 -4.42 -2.70 32.25
C LYS A 91 -5.03 -1.82 33.34
N GLU A 92 -4.47 -0.64 33.62
CA GLU A 92 -5.03 0.29 34.61
C GLU A 92 -6.49 0.67 34.30
N TYR A 93 -6.78 1.09 33.06
CA TYR A 93 -8.15 1.48 32.68
C TYR A 93 -9.13 0.30 32.67
N LEU A 94 -8.69 -0.89 32.25
CA LEU A 94 -9.53 -2.10 32.23
C LEU A 94 -9.87 -2.59 33.65
N LEU A 95 -8.91 -2.53 34.58
CA LEU A 95 -9.16 -2.85 35.98
C LEU A 95 -10.13 -1.86 36.64
N GLU A 96 -10.03 -0.57 36.31
CA GLU A 96 -11.04 0.41 36.74
C GLU A 96 -12.42 0.12 36.13
N SER A 97 -12.47 -0.27 34.85
CA SER A 97 -13.72 -0.67 34.20
C SER A 97 -14.43 -1.82 34.91
N ILE A 98 -13.67 -2.85 35.31
CA ILE A 98 -14.18 -4.02 36.02
C ILE A 98 -14.80 -3.64 37.37
N LYS A 99 -14.21 -2.69 38.12
CA LYS A 99 -14.80 -2.19 39.38
C LYS A 99 -16.19 -1.61 39.18
N PHE A 100 -16.42 -0.91 38.07
CA PHE A 100 -17.74 -0.39 37.72
C PHE A 100 -18.71 -1.51 37.30
N SER A 101 -18.24 -2.49 36.51
CA SER A 101 -18.99 -3.69 36.13
C SER A 101 -19.47 -4.50 37.35
N GLU A 102 -18.60 -4.70 38.34
CA GLU A 102 -18.93 -5.36 39.61
C GLU A 102 -19.99 -4.57 40.38
N ALA A 103 -19.89 -3.25 40.44
CA ALA A 103 -20.86 -2.40 41.13
C ALA A 103 -22.27 -2.45 40.52
N ILE A 104 -22.41 -2.78 39.23
CA ILE A 104 -23.70 -2.88 38.53
C ILE A 104 -24.16 -4.34 38.32
N ASN A 105 -23.39 -5.33 38.79
CA ASN A 105 -23.59 -6.77 38.56
C ASN A 105 -23.73 -7.13 37.07
N ASP A 106 -23.02 -6.42 36.19
CA ASP A 106 -23.02 -6.67 34.75
C ASP A 106 -21.60 -6.54 34.21
N ILE A 107 -20.93 -7.68 34.05
CA ILE A 107 -19.54 -7.74 33.62
C ILE A 107 -19.47 -7.91 32.10
N TYR A 108 -18.83 -6.95 31.45
CA TYR A 108 -18.61 -6.92 30.00
C TYR A 108 -17.53 -7.92 29.60
N ALA A 109 -17.78 -8.65 28.51
CA ALA A 109 -16.88 -9.69 28.01
C ALA A 109 -15.55 -9.11 27.49
N GLU A 110 -15.62 -7.89 26.95
CA GLU A 110 -14.49 -7.22 26.32
C GLU A 110 -13.40 -6.86 27.34
N ASP A 111 -13.77 -6.52 28.58
CA ASP A 111 -12.82 -6.11 29.63
C ASP A 111 -11.84 -7.23 29.99
N TYR A 112 -12.34 -8.45 30.23
CA TYR A 112 -11.47 -9.59 30.54
C TYR A 112 -10.60 -9.99 29.36
N ASN A 113 -11.14 -9.98 28.14
CA ASN A 113 -10.36 -10.31 26.94
C ASN A 113 -9.16 -9.37 26.76
N HIS A 114 -9.39 -8.05 26.82
CA HIS A 114 -8.29 -7.08 26.71
C HIS A 114 -7.30 -7.17 27.87
N LEU A 115 -7.77 -7.50 29.08
CA LEU A 115 -6.92 -7.65 30.25
C LEU A 115 -6.02 -8.89 30.16
N ILE A 116 -6.55 -10.02 29.67
CA ILE A 116 -5.78 -11.23 29.36
C ILE A 116 -4.66 -10.90 28.37
N ILE A 117 -5.00 -10.21 27.27
CA ILE A 117 -4.02 -9.76 26.27
C ILE A 117 -2.94 -8.88 26.91
N CYS A 118 -3.32 -7.94 27.78
CA CYS A 118 -2.36 -7.09 28.48
C CYS A 118 -1.40 -7.91 29.36
N TYR A 119 -1.91 -8.86 30.16
CA TYR A 119 -1.05 -9.69 31.01
C TYR A 119 -0.12 -10.60 30.21
N LEU A 120 -0.58 -11.17 29.09
CA LEU A 120 0.27 -11.95 28.18
C LEU A 120 1.44 -11.11 27.64
N HIS A 121 1.15 -9.89 27.17
CA HIS A 121 2.19 -8.98 26.66
C HIS A 121 3.13 -8.44 27.74
N LEU A 122 2.68 -8.39 28.99
CA LEU A 122 3.51 -8.04 30.15
C LEU A 122 4.30 -9.24 30.72
N ASN A 123 4.19 -10.40 30.08
CA ASN A 123 4.84 -11.64 30.51
C ASN A 123 4.40 -12.13 31.90
N GLU A 124 3.10 -12.01 32.18
CA GLU A 124 2.43 -12.47 33.41
C GLU A 124 1.32 -13.52 33.09
N PRO A 125 1.66 -14.68 32.51
CA PRO A 125 0.68 -15.66 32.02
C PRO A 125 -0.19 -16.28 33.14
N GLU A 126 0.29 -16.35 34.38
CA GLU A 126 -0.49 -16.85 35.51
C GLU A 126 -1.68 -15.94 35.84
N LYS A 127 -1.49 -14.61 35.74
CA LYS A 127 -2.59 -13.66 35.90
C LYS A 127 -3.53 -13.68 34.70
N ALA A 128 -2.98 -13.84 33.50
CA ALA A 128 -3.81 -14.05 32.30
C ALA A 128 -4.74 -15.27 32.49
N LEU A 129 -4.22 -16.37 33.05
CA LEU A 129 -5.01 -17.56 33.40
C LEU A 129 -6.08 -17.28 34.46
N GLU A 130 -5.75 -16.53 35.52
CA GLU A 130 -6.71 -16.15 36.56
C GLU A 130 -7.91 -15.38 35.98
N TYR A 131 -7.66 -14.40 35.11
CA TYR A 131 -8.72 -13.62 34.47
C TYR A 131 -9.46 -14.40 33.37
N PHE A 132 -8.79 -15.34 32.71
CA PHE A 132 -9.43 -16.29 31.81
C PHE A 132 -10.45 -17.17 32.54
N ASP A 133 -10.09 -17.75 33.68
CA ASP A 133 -10.99 -18.58 34.48
C ASP A 133 -12.23 -17.80 34.96
N LYS A 134 -12.04 -16.53 35.35
CA LYS A 134 -13.14 -15.62 35.71
C LYS A 134 -14.09 -15.36 34.53
N ASP A 135 -13.55 -15.13 33.34
CA ASP A 135 -14.38 -14.92 32.14
C ASP A 135 -15.11 -16.20 31.73
N LEU A 136 -14.46 -17.35 31.81
CA LEU A 136 -15.06 -18.66 31.53
C LEU A 136 -16.22 -18.96 32.49
N GLU A 137 -16.05 -18.70 33.78
CA GLU A 137 -17.11 -18.85 34.78
C GLU A 137 -18.31 -17.94 34.46
N ARG A 138 -18.06 -16.67 34.11
CA ARG A 138 -19.11 -15.72 33.69
C ARG A 138 -19.90 -16.23 32.48
N ILE A 139 -19.20 -16.75 31.47
CA ILE A 139 -19.79 -17.23 30.22
C ILE A 139 -20.60 -18.51 30.44
N SER A 140 -20.11 -19.44 31.26
CA SER A 140 -20.81 -20.67 31.62
C SER A 140 -22.19 -20.41 32.25
N ARG A 141 -22.35 -19.28 32.95
CA ARG A 141 -23.60 -18.86 33.60
C ARG A 141 -24.60 -18.19 32.65
N ARG A 142 -24.19 -17.73 31.46
CA ARG A 142 -25.03 -16.95 30.53
C ARG A 142 -25.60 -17.75 29.34
N THR A 143 -25.40 -19.09 29.29
CA THR A 143 -25.83 -19.98 28.19
C THR A 143 -25.65 -19.36 26.81
N THR A 144 -24.42 -19.02 26.43
CA THR A 144 -24.16 -18.46 25.11
C THR A 144 -23.73 -19.57 24.15
N ASN A 145 -24.62 -19.93 23.22
CA ASN A 145 -24.28 -20.68 22.00
C ASN A 145 -23.53 -19.79 20.98
N ASN A 146 -22.73 -18.83 21.47
CA ASN A 146 -22.06 -17.83 20.65
C ASN A 146 -20.68 -18.35 20.23
N LYS A 147 -20.62 -18.81 18.97
CA LYS A 147 -19.40 -19.31 18.30
C LYS A 147 -18.22 -18.32 18.37
N GLU A 148 -18.49 -17.01 18.30
CA GLU A 148 -17.43 -15.98 18.34
C GLU A 148 -16.83 -15.80 19.73
N ALA A 149 -17.66 -15.85 20.77
CA ALA A 149 -17.18 -15.82 22.15
C ALA A 149 -16.30 -17.04 22.45
N LEU A 150 -16.76 -18.23 22.03
CA LEU A 150 -15.99 -19.47 22.19
C LEU A 150 -14.65 -19.43 21.44
N LEU A 151 -14.62 -18.84 20.23
CA LEU A 151 -13.40 -18.66 19.46
C LEU A 151 -12.38 -17.78 20.22
N THR A 152 -12.85 -16.67 20.78
CA THR A 152 -12.00 -15.72 21.53
C THR A 152 -11.43 -16.35 22.80
N ILE A 153 -12.27 -17.05 23.56
CA ILE A 153 -11.88 -17.81 24.75
C ILE A 153 -10.79 -18.82 24.39
N LEU A 154 -11.05 -19.66 23.38
CA LEU A 154 -10.15 -20.73 22.99
C LEU A 154 -8.79 -20.18 22.54
N ALA A 155 -8.79 -19.10 21.76
CA ALA A 155 -7.58 -18.41 21.33
C ALA A 155 -6.76 -17.88 22.53
N ASN A 156 -7.41 -17.18 23.46
CA ASN A 156 -6.75 -16.68 24.67
C ASN A 156 -6.13 -17.81 25.50
N TYR A 157 -6.88 -18.90 25.72
CA TYR A 157 -6.40 -20.05 26.48
C TYR A 157 -5.18 -20.69 25.83
N MET A 158 -5.24 -20.94 24.52
CA MET A 158 -4.10 -21.46 23.77
C MET A 158 -2.88 -20.53 23.88
N SER A 159 -3.07 -19.21 23.79
CA SER A 159 -1.96 -18.25 23.96
C SER A 159 -1.35 -18.31 25.35
N ILE A 160 -2.17 -18.43 26.41
CA ILE A 160 -1.71 -18.61 27.80
C ILE A 160 -0.87 -19.88 27.91
N LEU A 161 -1.41 -21.03 27.45
CA LEU A 161 -0.71 -22.32 27.51
C LEU A 161 0.64 -22.27 26.78
N THR A 162 0.67 -21.60 25.63
CA THR A 162 1.89 -21.44 24.83
C THR A 162 2.96 -20.66 25.59
N GLN A 163 2.59 -19.53 26.21
CA GLN A 163 3.53 -18.73 26.99
C GLN A 163 4.00 -19.44 28.27
N MET A 164 3.16 -20.29 28.84
CA MET A 164 3.52 -21.21 29.93
C MET A 164 4.33 -22.44 29.46
N GLN A 165 4.68 -22.52 28.17
CA GLN A 165 5.42 -23.64 27.56
C GLN A 165 4.68 -24.99 27.63
N LYS A 166 3.35 -24.97 27.80
CA LYS A 166 2.47 -26.16 27.80
C LYS A 166 2.00 -26.47 26.37
N PHE A 167 2.94 -26.76 25.49
CA PHE A 167 2.68 -26.90 24.05
C PHE A 167 1.76 -28.07 23.71
N ASP A 168 1.89 -29.21 24.40
CA ASP A 168 1.05 -30.38 24.16
C ASP A 168 -0.41 -30.12 24.54
N GLU A 169 -0.65 -29.51 25.72
CA GLU A 169 -1.99 -29.08 26.15
C GLU A 169 -2.59 -28.08 25.14
N SER A 170 -1.81 -27.11 24.66
CA SER A 170 -2.28 -26.13 23.67
C SER A 170 -2.65 -26.78 22.33
N ARG A 171 -1.86 -27.77 21.88
CA ARG A 171 -2.05 -28.47 20.60
C ARG A 171 -3.39 -29.22 20.52
N GLU A 172 -3.90 -29.74 21.65
CA GLU A 172 -5.19 -30.45 21.70
C GLU A 172 -6.38 -29.60 21.27
N TYR A 173 -6.27 -28.27 21.40
CA TYR A 173 -7.34 -27.32 21.09
C TYR A 173 -7.34 -26.81 19.64
N ILE A 174 -6.27 -27.05 18.88
CA ILE A 174 -6.15 -26.62 17.48
C ILE A 174 -7.34 -27.11 16.61
N PRO A 175 -7.74 -28.40 16.64
CA PRO A 175 -8.84 -28.87 15.77
C PRO A 175 -10.18 -28.21 16.12
N ILE A 176 -10.41 -27.91 17.40
CA ILE A 176 -11.61 -27.22 17.87
C ILE A 176 -11.60 -25.77 17.36
N LEU A 177 -10.45 -25.09 17.46
CA LEU A 177 -10.28 -23.73 16.94
C LEU A 177 -10.53 -23.71 15.42
N GLU A 178 -9.92 -24.62 14.67
CA GLU A 178 -10.13 -24.72 13.22
C GLU A 178 -11.60 -24.95 12.84
N TYR A 179 -12.32 -25.79 13.58
CA TYR A 179 -13.76 -26.01 13.37
C TYR A 179 -14.59 -24.72 13.60
N LEU A 180 -14.26 -23.95 14.64
CA LEU A 180 -14.93 -22.68 14.93
C LEU A 180 -14.64 -21.62 13.87
N LEU A 181 -13.53 -21.73 13.12
CA LEU A 181 -13.13 -20.75 12.13
C LEU A 181 -13.88 -20.85 10.79
N ILE A 182 -14.46 -22.01 10.46
CA ILE A 182 -15.05 -22.33 9.13
C ILE A 182 -16.05 -21.26 8.66
N ASP A 183 -16.85 -20.67 9.56
CA ASP A 183 -17.87 -19.66 9.24
C ASP A 183 -17.65 -18.29 9.92
N SER A 184 -16.47 -18.09 10.51
CA SER A 184 -16.17 -16.84 11.20
C SER A 184 -15.82 -15.71 10.21
N ALA A 185 -16.02 -14.46 10.64
CA ALA A 185 -15.64 -13.29 9.85
C ALA A 185 -14.15 -13.35 9.48
N TYR A 186 -13.78 -12.83 8.29
CA TYR A 186 -12.41 -12.87 7.78
C TYR A 186 -11.36 -12.33 8.76
N ILE A 187 -11.69 -11.25 9.49
CA ILE A 187 -10.79 -10.67 10.49
C ILE A 187 -10.55 -11.61 11.68
N GLN A 188 -11.57 -12.38 12.08
CA GLN A 188 -11.43 -13.37 13.17
C GLN A 188 -10.64 -14.58 12.71
N ARG A 189 -10.87 -15.04 11.46
CA ARG A 189 -10.05 -16.07 10.83
C ARG A 189 -8.57 -15.71 10.85
N TYR A 190 -8.28 -14.50 10.40
CA TYR A 190 -6.93 -13.99 10.39
C TYR A 190 -6.30 -13.98 11.78
N LYS A 191 -6.93 -13.35 12.79
CA LYS A 191 -6.38 -13.27 14.15
C LYS A 191 -6.02 -14.65 14.70
N ALA A 192 -6.91 -15.62 14.52
CA ALA A 192 -6.70 -16.98 15.00
C ALA A 192 -5.59 -17.72 14.24
N TYR A 193 -5.53 -17.60 12.90
CA TYR A 193 -4.46 -18.23 12.12
C TYR A 193 -3.10 -17.60 12.39
N LYS A 194 -3.03 -16.29 12.66
CA LYS A 194 -1.79 -15.64 13.09
C LYS A 194 -1.31 -16.22 14.41
N MET A 195 -2.20 -16.31 15.40
CA MET A 195 -1.88 -16.95 16.68
C MET A 195 -1.40 -18.39 16.52
N LEU A 196 -2.02 -19.17 15.62
CA LEU A 196 -1.58 -20.54 15.31
C LEU A 196 -0.20 -20.59 14.65
N SER A 197 0.14 -19.59 13.82
CA SER A 197 1.48 -19.45 13.25
C SER A 197 2.51 -19.10 14.32
N ASP A 198 2.19 -18.14 15.20
CA ASP A 198 3.05 -17.74 16.33
C ASP A 198 3.27 -18.91 17.29
N PHE A 199 2.22 -19.70 17.56
CA PHE A 199 2.31 -20.96 18.31
C PHE A 199 3.31 -21.92 17.67
N ALA A 200 3.18 -22.16 16.36
CA ALA A 200 4.08 -23.05 15.63
C ALA A 200 5.53 -22.54 15.67
N VAL A 201 5.78 -21.23 15.55
CA VAL A 201 7.12 -20.65 15.71
C VAL A 201 7.68 -20.90 17.12
N GLN A 202 6.88 -20.67 18.16
CA GLN A 202 7.33 -20.89 19.54
C GLN A 202 7.65 -22.36 19.79
N THR A 203 6.90 -23.31 19.21
CA THR A 203 7.23 -24.74 19.33
C THR A 203 8.56 -25.12 18.68
N ILE A 204 9.00 -24.43 17.60
CA ILE A 204 10.30 -24.70 16.95
C ILE A 204 11.46 -24.50 17.94
N ASN A 205 11.39 -23.46 18.78
CA ASN A 205 12.45 -23.12 19.73
C ASN A 205 12.65 -24.17 20.84
N PHE A 206 11.69 -25.09 21.02
CA PHE A 206 11.72 -26.14 22.05
C PHE A 206 11.66 -27.57 21.48
N ALA A 207 11.57 -27.72 20.16
CA ALA A 207 11.42 -29.00 19.47
C ALA A 207 12.76 -29.73 19.22
N ASN A 208 12.74 -31.06 19.24
CA ASN A 208 13.84 -31.89 18.75
C ASN A 208 13.98 -31.78 17.22
N SER A 209 15.15 -32.16 16.66
CA SER A 209 15.48 -31.95 15.24
C SER A 209 14.53 -32.58 14.21
N SER A 210 13.73 -33.59 14.57
CA SER A 210 12.68 -34.16 13.70
C SER A 210 11.36 -33.38 13.79
N ASP A 211 11.03 -32.84 14.96
CA ASP A 211 9.80 -32.07 15.21
C ASP A 211 9.92 -30.63 14.70
N THR A 212 11.15 -30.12 14.54
CA THR A 212 11.40 -28.78 14.00
C THR A 212 10.90 -28.64 12.56
N LEU A 213 11.17 -29.60 11.66
CA LEU A 213 10.72 -29.51 10.26
C LEU A 213 9.18 -29.52 10.17
N SER A 214 8.52 -30.37 10.95
CA SER A 214 7.05 -30.40 11.02
C SER A 214 6.48 -29.10 11.56
N SER A 215 7.14 -28.49 12.55
CA SER A 215 6.69 -27.23 13.17
C SER A 215 6.91 -26.02 12.24
N VAL A 216 8.00 -26.00 11.48
CA VAL A 216 8.27 -24.99 10.45
C VAL A 216 7.24 -25.08 9.31
N GLU A 217 6.92 -26.29 8.84
CA GLU A 217 5.87 -26.52 7.83
C GLU A 217 4.51 -26.03 8.32
N LEU A 218 4.15 -26.37 9.56
CA LEU A 218 2.88 -25.96 10.17
C LEU A 218 2.79 -24.44 10.37
N SER A 219 3.90 -23.79 10.77
CA SER A 219 3.98 -22.34 10.88
C SER A 219 3.70 -21.65 9.54
N TYR A 220 4.34 -22.11 8.46
CA TYR A 220 4.08 -21.60 7.11
C TYR A 220 2.63 -21.81 6.68
N GLN A 221 2.06 -23.00 6.90
CA GLN A 221 0.67 -23.30 6.53
C GLN A 221 -0.33 -22.38 7.25
N TYR A 222 -0.17 -22.17 8.57
CA TYR A 222 -1.04 -21.26 9.31
C TYR A 222 -0.82 -19.81 8.90
N MET A 223 0.42 -19.41 8.64
CA MET A 223 0.71 -18.07 8.14
C MET A 223 0.07 -17.82 6.78
N GLN A 224 0.08 -18.80 5.88
CA GLN A 224 -0.63 -18.74 4.61
C GLN A 224 -2.14 -18.58 4.80
N LYS A 225 -2.76 -19.35 5.71
CA LYS A 225 -4.20 -19.21 6.05
C LYS A 225 -4.50 -17.81 6.63
N ALA A 226 -3.65 -17.31 7.53
CA ALA A 226 -3.77 -15.99 8.15
C ALA A 226 -3.74 -14.88 7.09
N PHE A 227 -2.74 -14.94 6.22
CA PHE A 227 -2.53 -14.03 5.12
C PHE A 227 -3.73 -14.01 4.16
N ASN A 228 -4.22 -15.19 3.76
CA ASN A 228 -5.37 -15.30 2.86
C ASN A 228 -6.66 -14.75 3.46
N ALA A 229 -6.95 -15.09 4.73
CA ALA A 229 -8.11 -14.57 5.44
C ALA A 229 -8.05 -13.04 5.57
N TYR A 230 -6.86 -12.52 5.86
CA TYR A 230 -6.65 -11.09 5.97
C TYR A 230 -6.82 -10.36 4.64
N ASN A 231 -6.22 -10.87 3.56
CA ASN A 231 -6.40 -10.27 2.24
C ASN A 231 -7.85 -10.27 1.77
N GLN A 232 -8.63 -11.28 2.13
CA GLN A 232 -10.07 -11.29 1.85
C GLN A 232 -10.80 -10.20 2.64
N HIS A 233 -10.44 -10.00 3.92
CA HIS A 233 -10.94 -8.87 4.71
C HIS A 233 -10.56 -7.52 4.08
N LEU A 234 -9.30 -7.35 3.68
CA LEU A 234 -8.83 -6.15 3.00
C LEU A 234 -9.58 -5.91 1.70
N LYS A 235 -9.74 -6.93 0.86
CA LYS A 235 -10.43 -6.82 -0.42
C LYS A 235 -11.86 -6.33 -0.23
N SER A 236 -12.61 -6.91 0.71
CA SER A 236 -13.97 -6.43 1.05
C SER A 236 -14.00 -4.98 1.57
N SER A 237 -12.97 -4.55 2.29
CA SER A 237 -12.85 -3.17 2.78
C SER A 237 -12.41 -2.20 1.68
N PHE A 238 -11.56 -2.66 0.75
CA PHE A 238 -11.02 -1.89 -0.37
C PHE A 238 -12.08 -1.66 -1.44
N GLU A 239 -12.94 -2.64 -1.67
CA GLU A 239 -14.02 -2.58 -2.66
C GLU A 239 -14.84 -1.30 -2.54
N ILE A 240 -15.10 -0.85 -1.31
CA ILE A 240 -15.95 0.32 -1.04
C ILE A 240 -15.20 1.62 -0.71
N SER A 241 -13.86 1.60 -0.72
CA SER A 241 -13.03 2.70 -0.19
C SER A 241 -12.42 3.59 -1.28
N ASP A 242 -12.24 4.88 -0.96
CA ASP A 242 -11.47 5.81 -1.79
C ASP A 242 -9.95 5.50 -1.75
N ASN A 243 -9.16 6.08 -2.67
CA ASN A 243 -7.73 5.77 -2.79
C ASN A 243 -6.93 6.15 -1.54
N GLN A 244 -7.26 7.27 -0.90
CA GLN A 244 -6.58 7.71 0.32
C GLN A 244 -6.85 6.74 1.48
N THR A 245 -8.08 6.26 1.59
CA THR A 245 -8.48 5.28 2.62
C THR A 245 -7.79 3.94 2.37
N LYS A 246 -7.71 3.48 1.11
CA LYS A 246 -6.95 2.29 0.75
C LYS A 246 -5.47 2.43 1.10
N GLN A 247 -4.88 3.58 0.78
CA GLN A 247 -3.49 3.88 1.10
C GLN A 247 -3.27 3.87 2.61
N ASN A 248 -4.13 4.53 3.38
CA ASN A 248 -4.04 4.52 4.83
C ASN A 248 -4.13 3.09 5.38
N ILE A 249 -5.03 2.25 4.84
CA ILE A 249 -5.10 0.83 5.24
C ILE A 249 -3.79 0.13 4.89
N MET A 250 -3.27 0.26 3.66
CA MET A 250 -1.99 -0.36 3.29
C MET A 250 -0.80 0.10 4.14
N ASP A 251 -0.83 1.35 4.58
CA ASP A 251 0.18 1.97 5.43
C ASP A 251 -0.02 1.64 6.93
N GLU A 252 -1.11 0.96 7.32
CA GLU A 252 -1.28 0.51 8.70
C GLU A 252 -0.19 -0.51 9.08
N GLU A 253 0.45 -0.28 10.23
CA GLU A 253 1.50 -1.11 10.82
C GLU A 253 1.11 -2.61 10.86
N TYR A 254 -0.17 -2.90 10.94
CA TYR A 254 -0.71 -4.24 10.99
C TYR A 254 -0.68 -4.99 9.64
N ASN A 255 -1.08 -4.33 8.55
CA ASN A 255 -0.93 -4.84 7.17
C ASN A 255 0.54 -5.16 6.87
N TYR A 256 1.35 -4.22 7.29
CA TYR A 256 2.78 -4.23 7.09
C TYR A 256 3.43 -5.44 7.77
N ASN A 257 3.16 -5.67 9.06
CA ASN A 257 3.72 -6.80 9.80
C ASN A 257 3.30 -8.17 9.23
N LEU A 258 2.06 -8.31 8.79
CA LEU A 258 1.57 -9.61 8.31
C LEU A 258 2.26 -10.10 7.04
N ASN A 259 2.52 -9.19 6.09
CA ASN A 259 3.21 -9.58 4.88
C ASN A 259 4.65 -10.02 5.17
N ILE A 260 5.36 -9.32 6.06
CA ILE A 260 6.71 -9.72 6.49
C ILE A 260 6.68 -11.12 7.10
N GLU A 261 5.76 -11.37 8.04
CA GLU A 261 5.61 -12.65 8.73
C GLU A 261 5.35 -13.78 7.72
N PHE A 262 4.52 -13.52 6.70
CA PHE A 262 4.28 -14.46 5.61
C PHE A 262 5.55 -14.80 4.83
N PHE A 263 6.23 -13.81 4.24
CA PHE A 263 7.42 -14.07 3.44
C PHE A 263 8.59 -14.60 4.27
N ALA A 264 8.72 -14.19 5.54
CA ALA A 264 9.69 -14.74 6.48
C ALA A 264 9.43 -16.22 6.77
N SER A 265 8.17 -16.61 7.03
CA SER A 265 7.82 -18.01 7.28
C SER A 265 8.05 -18.89 6.04
N ALA A 266 7.70 -18.38 4.85
CA ALA A 266 7.95 -19.06 3.58
C ALA A 266 9.45 -19.25 3.32
N SER A 267 10.23 -18.18 3.46
CA SER A 267 11.69 -18.20 3.30
C SER A 267 12.35 -19.16 4.29
N HIS A 268 11.92 -19.15 5.55
CA HIS A 268 12.44 -20.05 6.58
C HIS A 268 12.14 -21.52 6.27
N TYR A 269 10.92 -21.81 5.80
CA TYR A 269 10.52 -23.17 5.43
C TYR A 269 11.28 -23.68 4.21
N VAL A 270 11.42 -22.87 3.16
CA VAL A 270 12.24 -23.18 1.97
C VAL A 270 13.68 -23.48 2.38
N SER A 271 14.28 -22.66 3.24
CA SER A 271 15.63 -22.88 3.76
C SER A 271 15.77 -24.25 4.44
N HIS A 272 14.81 -24.61 5.30
CA HIS A 272 14.79 -25.89 5.99
C HIS A 272 14.64 -27.09 5.04
N LEU A 273 13.81 -26.96 4.02
CA LEU A 273 13.62 -28.01 3.00
C LEU A 273 14.90 -28.25 2.20
N LEU A 274 15.56 -27.18 1.76
CA LEU A 274 16.77 -27.26 0.92
C LEU A 274 18.00 -27.77 1.66
N HIS A 275 18.07 -27.62 2.99
CA HIS A 275 19.16 -28.17 3.82
C HIS A 275 19.36 -29.68 3.62
N ASN A 276 18.28 -30.43 3.46
CA ASN A 276 18.33 -31.90 3.41
C ASN A 276 18.52 -32.46 1.98
N LYS A 277 18.56 -31.60 0.94
CA LYS A 277 18.78 -31.92 -0.49
C LYS A 277 18.01 -33.14 -1.05
N SER A 278 16.89 -33.52 -0.42
CA SER A 278 16.01 -34.59 -0.91
C SER A 278 15.21 -34.10 -2.11
N PRO A 279 15.04 -34.90 -3.18
CA PRO A 279 14.19 -34.54 -4.32
C PRO A 279 12.77 -34.15 -3.91
N GLN A 280 12.20 -34.81 -2.90
CA GLN A 280 10.87 -34.48 -2.38
C GLN A 280 10.84 -33.11 -1.71
N ASN A 281 11.89 -32.75 -0.97
CA ASN A 281 11.99 -31.45 -0.32
C ASN A 281 12.23 -30.32 -1.33
N MET A 282 12.98 -30.59 -2.40
CA MET A 282 13.18 -29.64 -3.49
C MET A 282 11.86 -29.32 -4.18
N LEU A 283 11.04 -30.33 -4.49
CA LEU A 283 9.69 -30.14 -5.06
C LEU A 283 8.77 -29.36 -4.11
N LYS A 284 8.83 -29.64 -2.80
CA LYS A 284 8.09 -28.88 -1.79
C LYS A 284 8.55 -27.41 -1.75
N ALA A 285 9.86 -27.16 -1.80
CA ALA A 285 10.42 -25.81 -1.76
C ALA A 285 9.99 -25.01 -3.00
N GLU A 286 10.02 -25.63 -4.18
CA GLU A 286 9.54 -25.04 -5.42
C GLU A 286 8.05 -24.67 -5.31
N LYS A 287 7.23 -25.56 -4.74
CA LYS A 287 5.81 -25.30 -4.52
C LYS A 287 5.58 -24.11 -3.57
N VAL A 288 6.36 -23.99 -2.51
CA VAL A 288 6.30 -22.84 -1.58
C VAL A 288 6.67 -21.54 -2.29
N ASN A 289 7.73 -21.54 -3.12
CA ASN A 289 8.11 -20.38 -3.93
C ASN A 289 6.97 -19.96 -4.88
N GLN A 290 6.36 -20.93 -5.58
CA GLN A 290 5.22 -20.72 -6.47
C GLN A 290 4.02 -20.09 -5.75
N ASP A 291 3.64 -20.65 -4.60
CA ASP A 291 2.49 -20.17 -3.83
C ASP A 291 2.75 -18.77 -3.26
N SER A 292 3.97 -18.52 -2.77
CA SER A 292 4.39 -17.20 -2.26
C SER A 292 4.40 -16.14 -3.36
N PHE A 293 4.85 -16.49 -4.57
CA PHE A 293 4.86 -15.55 -5.68
C PHE A 293 3.44 -15.25 -6.19
N ASN A 294 2.57 -16.25 -6.29
CA ASN A 294 1.14 -16.04 -6.62
C ASN A 294 0.47 -15.07 -5.64
N VAL A 295 0.75 -15.24 -4.35
CA VAL A 295 0.32 -14.32 -3.30
C VAL A 295 0.80 -12.89 -3.60
N TRP A 296 2.10 -12.72 -3.85
CA TRP A 296 2.68 -11.40 -4.13
C TRP A 296 2.12 -10.75 -5.38
N ILE A 297 1.95 -11.49 -6.48
CA ILE A 297 1.36 -11.01 -7.74
C ILE A 297 -0.04 -10.42 -7.51
N ASN A 298 -0.85 -11.08 -6.67
CA ASN A 298 -2.20 -10.62 -6.40
C ASN A 298 -2.25 -9.50 -5.36
N TYR A 299 -1.25 -9.37 -4.50
CA TYR A 299 -1.13 -8.28 -3.54
C TYR A 299 -0.54 -7.00 -4.15
N LYS A 300 0.56 -7.11 -4.90
CA LYS A 300 1.25 -5.98 -5.53
C LYS A 300 0.32 -5.30 -6.55
N GLY A 301 0.27 -3.97 -6.48
CA GLY A 301 -0.48 -3.14 -7.41
C GLY A 301 -2.00 -3.09 -7.18
N GLU A 302 -2.51 -3.56 -6.04
CA GLU A 302 -3.94 -3.45 -5.70
C GLU A 302 -4.45 -2.00 -5.65
N ILE A 303 -3.62 -1.03 -5.23
CA ILE A 303 -3.93 0.41 -5.28
C ILE A 303 -3.61 1.01 -6.66
N SER A 304 -2.44 0.69 -7.24
CA SER A 304 -1.95 1.37 -8.46
C SER A 304 -2.85 1.15 -9.68
N ASN A 305 -3.63 0.08 -9.70
CA ASN A 305 -4.44 -0.28 -10.86
C ASN A 305 -5.79 0.47 -10.93
N PHE A 306 -6.09 1.37 -9.99
CA PHE A 306 -7.34 2.12 -10.00
C PHE A 306 -7.47 3.05 -11.22
N ASN A 307 -6.41 3.78 -11.60
CA ASN A 307 -6.43 4.63 -12.80
C ASN A 307 -6.54 3.79 -14.07
N THR A 308 -5.83 2.64 -14.12
CA THR A 308 -5.96 1.65 -15.19
C THR A 308 -7.40 1.15 -15.33
N MET A 309 -8.05 0.82 -14.21
CA MET A 309 -9.44 0.39 -14.19
C MET A 309 -10.34 1.48 -14.76
N ILE A 310 -10.16 2.74 -14.36
CA ILE A 310 -10.95 3.87 -14.91
C ILE A 310 -10.85 3.94 -16.43
N ALA A 311 -9.63 3.82 -16.98
CA ALA A 311 -9.44 3.87 -18.43
C ALA A 311 -10.18 2.73 -19.15
N VAL A 312 -10.16 1.52 -18.60
CA VAL A 312 -10.88 0.38 -19.16
C VAL A 312 -12.40 0.55 -19.03
N VAL A 313 -12.88 0.99 -17.87
CA VAL A 313 -14.31 1.26 -17.65
C VAL A 313 -14.81 2.30 -18.64
N GLU A 314 -14.08 3.40 -18.84
CA GLU A 314 -14.45 4.44 -19.81
C GLU A 314 -14.54 3.90 -21.24
N ALA A 315 -13.59 3.04 -21.63
CA ALA A 315 -13.53 2.47 -22.97
C ALA A 315 -14.64 1.44 -23.24
N GLN A 316 -15.04 0.66 -22.23
CA GLN A 316 -15.84 -0.56 -22.43
C GLN A 316 -17.22 -0.54 -21.76
N THR A 317 -17.51 0.39 -20.85
CA THR A 317 -18.83 0.43 -20.20
C THR A 317 -19.90 1.04 -21.10
N ASP A 318 -21.11 0.52 -21.06
CA ASP A 318 -22.30 1.19 -21.62
C ASP A 318 -23.07 2.01 -20.58
N ASN A 319 -22.64 1.95 -19.31
CA ASN A 319 -23.31 2.67 -18.22
C ASN A 319 -23.01 4.17 -18.30
N GLN A 320 -24.03 4.95 -18.68
CA GLN A 320 -23.95 6.41 -18.82
C GLN A 320 -23.60 7.13 -17.51
N LEU A 321 -24.01 6.59 -16.36
CA LEU A 321 -23.69 7.16 -15.06
C LEU A 321 -22.19 7.00 -14.75
N LEU A 322 -21.60 5.84 -15.03
CA LEU A 322 -20.16 5.60 -14.86
C LEU A 322 -19.34 6.50 -15.79
N LYS A 323 -19.71 6.64 -17.06
CA LYS A 323 -19.05 7.57 -18.00
C LYS A 323 -19.10 9.01 -17.50
N LYS A 324 -20.25 9.45 -17.01
CA LYS A 324 -20.42 10.80 -16.43
C LYS A 324 -19.53 11.00 -15.21
N ASN A 325 -19.48 10.02 -14.31
CA ASN A 325 -18.65 10.07 -13.11
C ASN A 325 -17.15 10.10 -13.44
N ILE A 326 -16.69 9.30 -14.40
CA ILE A 326 -15.28 9.31 -14.85
C ILE A 326 -14.92 10.67 -15.46
N LYS A 327 -15.77 11.23 -16.34
CA LYS A 327 -15.55 12.56 -16.92
C LYS A 327 -15.48 13.64 -15.85
N LYS A 328 -16.39 13.58 -14.87
CA LYS A 328 -16.42 14.50 -13.72
C LYS A 328 -15.15 14.36 -12.89
N TRP A 329 -14.72 13.15 -12.57
CA TRP A 329 -13.48 12.86 -11.83
C TRP A 329 -12.24 13.43 -12.53
N LYS A 330 -12.09 13.23 -13.85
CA LYS A 330 -10.98 13.83 -14.63
C LYS A 330 -11.02 15.36 -14.56
N THR A 331 -12.22 15.93 -14.73
CA THR A 331 -12.42 17.39 -14.66
C THR A 331 -12.05 17.94 -13.28
N LEU A 332 -12.48 17.28 -12.20
CA LEU A 332 -12.14 17.66 -10.83
C LEU A 332 -10.65 17.52 -10.53
N LYS A 333 -9.96 16.48 -11.05
CA LYS A 333 -8.50 16.37 -10.92
C LYS A 333 -7.76 17.52 -11.60
N ILE A 334 -8.21 17.92 -12.80
CA ILE A 334 -7.68 19.09 -13.51
C ILE A 334 -7.99 20.37 -12.72
N GLN A 335 -9.22 20.54 -12.22
CA GLN A 335 -9.61 21.70 -11.40
C GLN A 335 -8.82 21.76 -10.09
N LEU A 336 -8.64 20.63 -9.40
CA LEU A 336 -7.85 20.54 -8.19
C LEU A 336 -6.41 20.93 -8.46
N SER A 337 -5.82 20.38 -9.53
CA SER A 337 -4.51 20.81 -10.03
C SER A 337 -4.51 22.34 -10.17
N ASN A 338 -5.49 22.93 -10.87
CA ASN A 338 -5.62 24.37 -11.09
C ASN A 338 -5.89 25.22 -9.82
N LEU A 339 -6.33 24.65 -8.71
CA LEU A 339 -6.58 25.39 -7.47
C LEU A 339 -5.33 25.50 -6.61
N TYR A 340 -4.52 24.45 -6.54
CA TYR A 340 -3.20 24.48 -5.87
C TYR A 340 -2.21 25.43 -6.56
N GLN A 341 -2.59 25.91 -7.74
CA GLN A 341 -1.84 26.77 -8.63
C GLN A 341 -2.09 28.26 -8.35
N ASP A 342 -2.95 28.64 -7.40
CA ASP A 342 -3.21 30.04 -7.02
C ASP A 342 -2.86 30.37 -5.57
N PHE A 343 -1.62 30.80 -5.35
CA PHE A 343 -1.03 31.11 -4.04
C PHE A 343 -1.52 32.40 -3.36
N ASN A 344 -2.37 33.20 -4.02
CA ASN A 344 -2.73 34.53 -3.51
C ASN A 344 -3.97 34.55 -2.60
N ASN A 345 -4.72 33.45 -2.49
CA ASN A 345 -5.96 33.37 -1.73
C ASN A 345 -6.01 32.10 -0.88
N ASP A 346 -6.50 32.19 0.36
CA ASP A 346 -6.83 31.02 1.16
C ASP A 346 -8.02 30.27 0.53
N ARG A 347 -7.72 29.18 -0.15
CA ARG A 347 -8.67 28.30 -0.85
C ARG A 347 -8.78 26.93 -0.21
N SER A 348 -8.26 26.78 1.00
CA SER A 348 -8.17 25.50 1.72
C SER A 348 -9.53 24.78 1.78
N ALA A 349 -10.61 25.54 2.01
CA ALA A 349 -11.98 24.99 2.05
C ALA A 349 -12.50 24.51 0.68
N LEU A 350 -12.14 25.19 -0.41
CA LEU A 350 -12.54 24.78 -1.76
C LEU A 350 -11.74 23.55 -2.21
N ILE A 351 -10.44 23.53 -1.91
CA ILE A 351 -9.56 22.39 -2.13
C ILE A 351 -10.11 21.16 -1.40
N GLU A 352 -10.40 21.28 -0.09
CA GLU A 352 -10.97 20.20 0.72
C GLU A 352 -12.31 19.72 0.14
N SER A 353 -13.14 20.64 -0.37
CA SER A 353 -14.40 20.30 -1.03
C SER A 353 -14.20 19.49 -2.31
N ILE A 354 -13.27 19.90 -3.18
CA ILE A 354 -12.99 19.18 -4.44
C ILE A 354 -12.36 17.82 -4.15
N GLU A 355 -11.39 17.76 -3.23
CA GLU A 355 -10.78 16.49 -2.81
C GLU A 355 -11.83 15.51 -2.28
N LYS A 356 -12.76 16.01 -1.45
CA LYS A 356 -13.86 15.19 -0.93
C LYS A 356 -14.79 14.68 -2.03
N GLU A 357 -15.05 15.50 -3.05
CA GLU A 357 -15.87 15.09 -4.20
C GLU A 357 -15.15 14.07 -5.09
N ILE A 358 -13.84 14.25 -5.32
CA ILE A 358 -12.99 13.25 -5.99
C ILE A 358 -13.04 11.94 -5.22
N SER A 359 -12.78 11.96 -3.90
CA SER A 359 -12.82 10.75 -3.07
C SER A 359 -14.17 10.05 -3.12
N HIS A 360 -15.28 10.81 -3.14
CA HIS A 360 -16.61 10.23 -3.25
C HIS A 360 -16.82 9.49 -4.58
N ILE A 361 -16.45 10.12 -5.70
CA ILE A 361 -16.54 9.47 -7.02
C ILE A 361 -15.61 8.26 -7.08
N GLU A 362 -14.42 8.34 -6.48
CA GLU A 362 -13.48 7.22 -6.45
C GLU A 362 -14.05 6.01 -5.70
N SER A 363 -14.75 6.23 -4.59
CA SER A 363 -15.46 5.18 -3.84
C SER A 363 -16.59 4.56 -4.69
N GLU A 364 -17.40 5.38 -5.39
CA GLU A 364 -18.46 4.87 -6.28
C GLU A 364 -17.89 4.02 -7.45
N LEU A 365 -16.78 4.47 -8.05
CA LEU A 365 -16.09 3.72 -9.10
C LEU A 365 -15.44 2.45 -8.55
N SER A 366 -14.91 2.49 -7.32
CA SER A 366 -14.33 1.33 -6.64
C SER A 366 -15.34 0.22 -6.36
N ASN A 367 -16.61 0.55 -6.07
CA ASN A 367 -17.66 -0.44 -5.84
C ASN A 367 -17.87 -1.39 -7.03
N HIS A 368 -17.49 -0.96 -8.23
CA HIS A 368 -17.58 -1.76 -9.45
C HIS A 368 -16.26 -2.46 -9.81
N SER A 369 -15.19 -2.22 -9.04
CA SER A 369 -13.83 -2.64 -9.37
C SER A 369 -13.64 -4.15 -9.46
N THR A 370 -14.30 -4.92 -8.59
CA THR A 370 -14.20 -6.39 -8.59
C THR A 370 -14.76 -6.98 -9.88
N GLN A 371 -15.93 -6.51 -10.32
CA GLN A 371 -16.55 -6.92 -11.58
C GLN A 371 -15.65 -6.56 -12.78
N PHE A 372 -15.01 -5.40 -12.76
CA PHE A 372 -14.09 -5.00 -13.83
C PHE A 372 -12.77 -5.77 -13.82
N LYS A 373 -12.21 -6.09 -12.63
CA LYS A 373 -11.02 -6.94 -12.53
C LYS A 373 -11.30 -8.36 -13.01
N GLU A 374 -12.48 -8.91 -12.71
CA GLU A 374 -12.95 -10.18 -13.26
C GLU A 374 -13.08 -10.12 -14.77
N PHE A 375 -13.72 -9.07 -15.29
CA PHE A 375 -13.84 -8.84 -16.72
C PHE A 375 -12.47 -8.75 -17.43
N MET A 376 -11.50 -8.07 -16.83
CA MET A 376 -10.13 -7.98 -17.37
C MET A 376 -9.30 -9.26 -17.18
N GLY A 377 -9.81 -10.24 -16.43
CA GLY A 377 -9.08 -11.44 -16.04
C GLY A 377 -7.84 -11.14 -15.20
N LEU A 378 -7.86 -10.08 -14.38
CA LEU A 378 -6.75 -9.63 -13.53
C LEU A 378 -6.92 -10.08 -12.07
N GLN A 379 -7.88 -10.97 -11.79
CA GLN A 379 -8.05 -11.62 -10.49
C GLN A 379 -7.41 -13.00 -10.49
N ASN A 380 -6.89 -13.41 -9.33
CA ASN A 380 -6.35 -14.75 -9.09
C ASN A 380 -5.24 -15.13 -10.09
N LEU A 381 -4.42 -14.15 -10.45
CA LEU A 381 -3.31 -14.34 -11.38
C LEU A 381 -2.27 -15.24 -10.76
N THR A 382 -1.56 -15.97 -11.60
CA THR A 382 -0.47 -16.85 -11.19
C THR A 382 0.81 -16.51 -11.91
N TYR A 383 1.93 -17.01 -11.40
CA TYR A 383 3.22 -16.91 -12.08
C TYR A 383 3.18 -17.47 -13.51
N LYS A 384 2.29 -18.44 -13.80
CA LYS A 384 2.11 -19.01 -15.14
C LYS A 384 1.58 -17.99 -16.14
N ASP A 385 0.73 -17.07 -15.68
CA ASP A 385 0.21 -15.99 -16.53
C ASP A 385 1.34 -15.07 -16.99
N ILE A 386 2.34 -14.81 -16.14
CA ILE A 386 3.55 -14.07 -16.49
C ILE A 386 4.44 -14.90 -17.42
N ALA A 387 4.77 -16.14 -17.00
CA ALA A 387 5.68 -17.03 -17.72
C ALA A 387 5.22 -17.29 -19.15
N SER A 388 3.91 -17.36 -19.39
CA SER A 388 3.32 -17.57 -20.72
C SER A 388 3.67 -16.49 -21.75
N TYR A 389 4.05 -15.29 -21.30
CA TYR A 389 4.47 -14.17 -22.15
C TYR A 389 5.99 -13.97 -22.20
N LEU A 390 6.75 -14.68 -21.36
CA LEU A 390 8.21 -14.58 -21.34
C LEU A 390 8.83 -15.38 -22.49
N LYS A 391 9.83 -14.78 -23.14
CA LYS A 391 10.69 -15.45 -24.11
C LYS A 391 11.82 -16.23 -23.41
N PRO A 392 12.44 -17.23 -24.08
CA PRO A 392 13.55 -18.01 -23.49
C PRO A 392 14.73 -17.18 -22.97
N ASN A 393 14.98 -16.02 -23.56
CA ASN A 393 16.08 -15.12 -23.20
C ASN A 393 15.67 -14.04 -22.15
N GLN A 394 14.42 -14.05 -21.70
CA GLN A 394 13.86 -13.10 -20.75
C GLN A 394 13.81 -13.67 -19.33
N LEU A 395 13.98 -12.79 -18.35
CA LEU A 395 13.65 -13.02 -16.94
C LEU A 395 12.71 -11.93 -16.42
N TYR A 396 11.77 -12.33 -15.59
CA TYR A 396 10.94 -11.43 -14.80
C TYR A 396 11.45 -11.41 -13.36
N VAL A 397 11.85 -10.24 -12.86
CA VAL A 397 12.43 -10.05 -11.53
C VAL A 397 11.50 -9.13 -10.73
N ASP A 398 10.88 -9.65 -9.67
CA ASP A 398 9.95 -8.91 -8.82
C ASP A 398 10.52 -8.71 -7.43
N PHE A 399 10.58 -7.46 -7.00
CA PHE A 399 11.04 -7.08 -5.68
C PHE A 399 9.86 -6.89 -4.74
N VAL A 400 9.99 -7.47 -3.54
CA VAL A 400 9.15 -7.25 -2.37
C VAL A 400 9.97 -6.45 -1.38
N SER A 401 9.63 -5.18 -1.14
CA SER A 401 10.34 -4.38 -0.13
C SER A 401 9.43 -4.09 1.05
N MET A 402 9.83 -4.54 2.24
CA MET A 402 9.10 -4.34 3.49
C MET A 402 10.12 -3.91 4.56
N TYR A 403 9.87 -2.88 5.40
CA TYR A 403 10.68 -2.50 6.60
C TYR A 403 11.16 -3.67 7.51
N GLY A 404 12.13 -4.44 7.06
CA GLY A 404 12.69 -5.55 7.82
C GLY A 404 13.52 -6.49 6.96
N SER A 405 12.97 -6.91 5.83
CA SER A 405 13.65 -7.76 4.85
C SER A 405 13.11 -7.44 3.47
N ASP A 406 13.99 -7.39 2.47
CA ASP A 406 13.58 -7.34 1.07
C ASP A 406 13.63 -8.77 0.50
N TYR A 407 12.69 -9.11 -0.39
CA TYR A 407 12.64 -10.41 -1.06
C TYR A 407 12.61 -10.23 -2.57
N ILE A 408 13.12 -11.21 -3.30
CA ILE A 408 13.26 -11.16 -4.76
C ILE A 408 12.71 -12.46 -5.34
N PHE A 409 11.72 -12.34 -6.22
CA PHE A 409 11.24 -13.43 -7.06
C PHE A 409 11.83 -13.31 -8.45
N ILE A 410 12.40 -14.39 -8.97
CA ILE A 410 12.94 -14.45 -10.33
C ILE A 410 12.19 -15.58 -11.04
N LEU A 411 11.55 -15.24 -12.15
CA LEU A 411 10.73 -16.15 -12.95
C LEU A 411 11.27 -16.20 -14.38
N ASP A 412 11.41 -17.43 -14.90
CA ASP A 412 11.70 -17.67 -16.30
C ASP A 412 10.46 -18.16 -17.09
N ASN A 413 10.65 -18.34 -18.40
CA ASN A 413 9.62 -18.84 -19.31
C ASN A 413 9.27 -20.33 -19.11
N GLU A 414 10.07 -21.07 -18.35
CA GLU A 414 9.86 -22.49 -18.04
C GLU A 414 9.12 -22.68 -16.72
N CYS A 415 8.64 -21.59 -16.11
CA CYS A 415 7.96 -21.57 -14.82
C CYS A 415 8.85 -21.87 -13.61
N ASN A 416 10.17 -21.81 -13.75
CA ASN A 416 11.09 -21.93 -12.62
C ASN A 416 11.06 -20.63 -11.81
N ILE A 417 10.96 -20.76 -10.48
CA ILE A 417 10.95 -19.61 -9.56
C ILE A 417 12.08 -19.73 -8.55
N SER A 418 13.00 -18.76 -8.61
CA SER A 418 13.95 -18.50 -7.53
C SER A 418 13.34 -17.48 -6.56
N PHE A 419 13.48 -17.74 -5.26
CA PHE A 419 13.01 -16.87 -4.18
C PHE A 419 14.17 -16.53 -3.26
N LYS A 420 14.69 -15.31 -3.38
CA LYS A 420 15.82 -14.82 -2.58
C LYS A 420 15.35 -13.90 -1.46
N THR A 421 16.07 -13.93 -0.34
CA THR A 421 15.81 -13.11 0.83
C THR A 421 17.03 -12.26 1.15
N LEU A 422 16.83 -10.95 1.31
CA LEU A 422 17.80 -10.01 1.85
C LEU A 422 17.50 -9.81 3.34
N PHE A 423 18.36 -10.31 4.21
CA PHE A 423 18.16 -10.20 5.66
C PHE A 423 18.26 -8.75 6.13
N LEU A 424 17.78 -8.49 7.35
CA LEU A 424 17.64 -7.15 7.93
C LEU A 424 18.90 -6.28 7.85
N GLN A 425 20.06 -6.85 8.12
CA GLN A 425 21.32 -6.10 8.09
C GLN A 425 21.64 -5.60 6.68
N ASP A 426 21.50 -6.46 5.68
CA ASP A 426 21.81 -6.13 4.29
C ASP A 426 20.72 -5.27 3.67
N THR A 427 19.46 -5.46 4.08
CA THR A 427 18.35 -4.54 3.76
C THR A 427 18.64 -3.13 4.29
N HIS A 428 19.10 -3.00 5.54
CA HIS A 428 19.46 -1.71 6.10
C HIS A 428 20.66 -1.09 5.36
N LYS A 429 21.70 -1.87 5.06
CA LYS A 429 22.85 -1.42 4.25
C LYS A 429 22.39 -0.93 2.87
N LEU A 430 21.59 -1.72 2.16
CA LEU A 430 21.08 -1.42 0.83
C LEU A 430 20.31 -0.10 0.83
N ARG A 431 19.36 0.06 1.76
CA ARG A 431 18.57 1.30 1.89
C ARG A 431 19.44 2.51 2.19
N THR A 432 20.42 2.37 3.08
CA THR A 432 21.38 3.43 3.39
C THR A 432 22.14 3.86 2.13
N LYS A 433 22.57 2.90 1.31
CA LYS A 433 23.28 3.17 0.05
C LYS A 433 22.37 3.83 -0.99
N ILE A 434 21.13 3.37 -1.12
CA ILE A 434 20.14 4.00 -2.03
C ILE A 434 19.86 5.45 -1.60
N GLN A 435 19.66 5.71 -0.31
CA GLN A 435 19.42 7.07 0.19
C GLN A 435 20.64 7.97 -0.03
N ALA A 436 21.85 7.45 0.17
CA ALA A 436 23.08 8.17 -0.16
C ALA A 436 23.17 8.46 -1.67
N LEU A 437 22.83 7.48 -2.52
CA LEU A 437 22.79 7.64 -3.97
C LEU A 437 21.79 8.73 -4.38
N GLN A 438 20.59 8.74 -3.80
CA GLN A 438 19.59 9.80 -4.06
C GLN A 438 20.13 11.18 -3.70
N LYS A 439 20.80 11.31 -2.54
CA LYS A 439 21.38 12.57 -2.09
C LYS A 439 22.49 13.05 -3.03
N GLU A 440 23.34 12.14 -3.50
CA GLU A 440 24.41 12.46 -4.47
C GLU A 440 23.85 12.80 -5.86
N LEU A 441 22.77 12.14 -6.30
CA LEU A 441 22.09 12.45 -7.57
C LEU A 441 21.46 13.85 -7.55
N GLN A 442 21.01 14.32 -6.40
CA GLN A 442 20.49 15.67 -6.19
C GLN A 442 21.59 16.74 -6.13
N ASN A 443 22.85 16.34 -5.86
CA ASN A 443 23.97 17.27 -5.80
C ASN A 443 24.40 17.71 -7.22
N LYS A 444 24.45 19.02 -7.45
CA LYS A 444 24.78 19.61 -8.76
C LYS A 444 26.30 19.71 -9.02
N GLU A 445 27.16 19.59 -8.00
CA GLU A 445 28.58 19.96 -8.12
C GLU A 445 29.56 18.77 -8.05
N ASP A 446 29.31 17.76 -7.21
CA ASP A 446 30.19 16.59 -7.09
C ASP A 446 29.41 15.28 -7.26
N LYS A 447 29.79 14.49 -8.27
CA LYS A 447 29.17 13.21 -8.61
C LYS A 447 30.13 12.02 -8.50
N ARG A 448 31.32 12.22 -7.91
CA ARG A 448 32.38 11.19 -7.83
C ARG A 448 31.96 9.97 -7.01
N ASN A 449 31.02 10.14 -6.06
CA ASN A 449 30.55 9.07 -5.18
C ASN A 449 29.48 8.17 -5.82
N ILE A 450 28.91 8.54 -6.98
CA ILE A 450 27.85 7.76 -7.62
C ILE A 450 28.36 6.36 -8.01
N LYS A 451 29.50 6.28 -8.69
CA LYS A 451 30.06 4.98 -9.13
C LYS A 451 30.41 4.06 -7.96
N PRO A 452 31.12 4.51 -6.90
CA PRO A 452 31.32 3.70 -5.70
C PRO A 452 30.01 3.22 -5.05
N LEU A 453 29.00 4.08 -4.95
CA LEU A 453 27.70 3.70 -4.37
C LEU A 453 26.98 2.64 -5.21
N LEU A 454 27.02 2.75 -6.54
CA LEU A 454 26.44 1.75 -7.44
C LEU A 454 27.20 0.42 -7.38
N GLN A 455 28.52 0.46 -7.19
CA GLN A 455 29.34 -0.74 -6.96
C GLN A 455 29.02 -1.39 -5.62
N ASP A 456 28.83 -0.61 -4.55
CA ASP A 456 28.40 -1.13 -3.25
C ASP A 456 27.02 -1.78 -3.33
N ILE A 457 26.08 -1.16 -4.06
CA ILE A 457 24.74 -1.72 -4.29
C ILE A 457 24.83 -3.02 -5.10
N TYR A 458 25.64 -3.04 -6.16
CA TYR A 458 25.92 -4.26 -6.93
C TYR A 458 26.45 -5.37 -6.00
N GLN A 459 27.47 -5.06 -5.19
CA GLN A 459 28.07 -6.06 -4.30
C GLN A 459 27.06 -6.59 -3.27
N ILE A 460 26.19 -5.74 -2.72
CA ILE A 460 25.12 -6.19 -1.82
C ILE A 460 24.20 -7.19 -2.53
N PHE A 461 23.83 -6.94 -3.80
CA PHE A 461 23.02 -7.88 -4.59
C PHE A 461 23.77 -9.17 -4.97
N GLU A 462 25.07 -9.08 -5.24
CA GLU A 462 25.94 -10.24 -5.49
C GLU A 462 26.07 -11.12 -4.24
N ASP A 463 26.20 -10.49 -3.09
CA ASP A 463 26.30 -11.17 -1.78
C ASP A 463 24.96 -11.78 -1.34
N ILE A 464 23.85 -11.55 -2.07
CA ILE A 464 22.58 -12.29 -1.89
C ILE A 464 22.77 -13.72 -2.39
N SER A 465 23.53 -14.48 -1.63
CA SER A 465 23.55 -15.93 -1.65
C SER A 465 22.87 -16.41 -0.39
N TYR A 466 21.94 -17.36 -0.53
CA TYR A 466 21.41 -18.05 0.64
C TYR A 466 22.56 -18.76 1.36
N SER A 467 22.40 -19.03 2.64
CA SER A 467 23.26 -19.97 3.37
C SER A 467 23.29 -21.39 2.75
N PHE A 468 22.44 -21.68 1.75
CA PHE A 468 22.28 -23.00 1.12
C PHE A 468 22.13 -23.01 -0.41
N ASP A 469 21.95 -21.86 -1.06
CA ASP A 469 21.98 -21.71 -2.53
C ASP A 469 23.14 -20.77 -2.88
N THR A 470 24.11 -21.31 -3.60
CA THR A 470 25.37 -20.63 -3.92
C THR A 470 25.25 -19.69 -5.11
N LYS A 471 24.09 -19.65 -5.80
CA LYS A 471 23.89 -18.75 -6.94
C LYS A 471 23.51 -17.35 -6.46
N SER A 472 24.32 -16.37 -6.82
CA SER A 472 23.97 -14.96 -6.60
C SER A 472 22.78 -14.53 -7.46
N LEU A 473 22.29 -13.30 -7.26
CA LEU A 473 21.30 -12.70 -8.15
C LEU A 473 21.82 -12.62 -9.61
N PHE A 474 23.08 -12.24 -9.77
CA PHE A 474 23.67 -12.01 -11.09
C PHE A 474 24.09 -13.31 -11.80
N ASP A 475 24.36 -14.39 -11.05
CA ASP A 475 24.50 -15.73 -11.62
C ASP A 475 23.24 -16.15 -12.39
N GLU A 476 22.05 -15.83 -11.88
CA GLU A 476 20.79 -16.12 -12.57
C GLU A 476 20.58 -15.27 -13.82
N PHE A 477 21.17 -14.06 -13.86
CA PHE A 477 21.06 -13.16 -15.01
C PHE A 477 22.01 -13.54 -16.14
N LYS A 478 23.06 -14.31 -15.86
CA LYS A 478 24.19 -14.54 -16.77
C LYS A 478 23.77 -14.98 -18.17
N ASP A 479 22.91 -15.98 -18.27
CA ASP A 479 22.48 -16.57 -19.55
C ASP A 479 21.26 -15.88 -20.20
N LYS A 480 20.80 -14.77 -19.61
CA LYS A 480 19.56 -14.08 -20.00
C LYS A 480 19.89 -12.68 -20.49
N THR A 481 19.42 -12.30 -21.66
CA THR A 481 19.80 -11.01 -22.29
C THR A 481 18.82 -9.89 -21.94
N ASP A 482 17.60 -10.23 -21.54
CA ASP A 482 16.53 -9.26 -21.29
C ASP A 482 15.98 -9.44 -19.86
N LEU A 483 16.02 -8.37 -19.07
CA LEU A 483 15.54 -8.35 -17.69
C LEU A 483 14.32 -7.43 -17.58
N ILE A 484 13.20 -7.99 -17.11
CA ILE A 484 11.98 -7.24 -16.81
C ILE A 484 11.91 -7.07 -15.31
N ILE A 485 12.16 -5.85 -14.84
CA ILE A 485 12.33 -5.53 -13.42
C ILE A 485 11.07 -4.86 -12.89
N SER A 486 10.54 -5.42 -11.80
CA SER A 486 9.37 -4.95 -11.06
C SER A 486 9.82 -4.47 -9.68
N PRO A 487 10.34 -3.23 -9.55
CA PRO A 487 10.88 -2.71 -8.29
C PRO A 487 9.77 -2.42 -7.26
N ASN A 488 10.16 -2.17 -6.01
CA ASN A 488 9.23 -1.81 -4.94
C ASN A 488 9.91 -0.92 -3.88
N GLY A 489 9.16 0.01 -3.28
CA GLY A 489 9.70 0.91 -2.25
C GLY A 489 10.90 1.73 -2.74
N LEU A 490 11.97 1.77 -1.95
CA LEU A 490 13.21 2.49 -2.29
C LEU A 490 13.95 1.89 -3.50
N LEU A 491 13.66 0.64 -3.86
CA LEU A 491 14.31 -0.03 -4.99
C LEU A 491 13.90 0.59 -6.34
N ASN A 492 12.84 1.40 -6.39
CA ASN A 492 12.49 2.21 -7.56
C ASN A 492 13.57 3.23 -7.94
N PHE A 493 14.47 3.58 -7.02
CA PHE A 493 15.53 4.55 -7.24
C PHE A 493 16.87 3.93 -7.66
N ILE A 494 16.91 2.61 -7.87
CA ILE A 494 18.11 1.93 -8.35
C ILE A 494 18.11 1.95 -9.88
N PRO A 495 19.12 2.57 -10.52
CA PRO A 495 19.32 2.42 -11.96
C PRO A 495 20.00 1.07 -12.22
N PHE A 496 19.21 0.00 -12.39
CA PHE A 496 19.76 -1.36 -12.59
C PHE A 496 20.72 -1.43 -13.78
N GLU A 497 20.51 -0.60 -14.81
CA GLU A 497 21.35 -0.41 -15.99
C GLU A 497 22.79 0.00 -15.63
N ALA A 498 22.91 0.83 -14.60
CA ALA A 498 24.15 1.44 -14.16
C ALA A 498 24.82 0.68 -13.02
N LEU A 499 24.25 -0.44 -12.58
CA LEU A 499 24.95 -1.35 -11.68
C LEU A 499 26.19 -1.90 -12.41
N HIS A 500 27.32 -1.92 -11.71
CA HIS A 500 28.63 -2.19 -12.30
C HIS A 500 29.33 -3.28 -11.50
N ASP A 501 29.65 -4.39 -12.16
CA ASP A 501 30.22 -5.60 -11.55
C ASP A 501 31.73 -5.50 -11.21
N GLY A 502 32.34 -4.37 -11.57
CA GLY A 502 33.78 -4.12 -11.42
C GLY A 502 34.51 -4.10 -12.77
N THR A 503 33.89 -4.67 -13.80
CA THR A 503 34.39 -4.72 -15.18
C THR A 503 33.53 -3.90 -16.15
N SER A 504 32.21 -4.08 -16.11
CA SER A 504 31.26 -3.46 -17.05
C SER A 504 29.93 -3.08 -16.37
N TYR A 505 29.19 -2.16 -16.98
CA TYR A 505 27.80 -1.88 -16.57
C TYR A 505 26.84 -2.93 -17.11
N LEU A 506 25.76 -3.23 -16.39
CA LEU A 506 24.76 -4.21 -16.85
C LEU A 506 24.15 -3.86 -18.21
N ILE A 507 23.95 -2.56 -18.49
CA ILE A 507 23.42 -2.07 -19.78
C ILE A 507 24.27 -2.48 -20.99
N GLU A 508 25.56 -2.81 -20.80
CA GLU A 508 26.44 -3.22 -21.90
C GLU A 508 26.12 -4.62 -22.41
N SER A 509 25.48 -5.46 -21.60
CA SER A 509 25.17 -6.86 -21.94
C SER A 509 23.69 -7.24 -21.78
N LYS A 510 22.88 -6.39 -21.14
CA LYS A 510 21.49 -6.64 -20.81
C LYS A 510 20.58 -5.53 -21.31
N THR A 511 19.44 -5.89 -21.89
CA THR A 511 18.29 -4.98 -22.02
C THR A 511 17.53 -5.01 -20.71
N ILE A 512 17.28 -3.84 -20.11
CA ILE A 512 16.48 -3.74 -18.88
C ILE A 512 15.19 -2.98 -19.18
N SER A 513 14.08 -3.51 -18.71
CA SER A 513 12.74 -2.92 -18.85
C SER A 513 12.06 -2.89 -17.50
N TYR A 514 11.41 -1.79 -17.16
CA TYR A 514 10.67 -1.67 -15.89
C TYR A 514 9.18 -1.90 -16.08
N VAL A 515 8.58 -2.58 -15.12
CA VAL A 515 7.13 -2.66 -14.95
C VAL A 515 6.78 -2.35 -13.51
N SER A 516 5.62 -1.74 -13.26
CA SER A 516 5.23 -1.41 -11.88
C SER A 516 4.79 -2.64 -11.07
N ASN A 517 4.22 -3.64 -11.75
CA ASN A 517 3.79 -4.92 -11.18
C ASN A 517 3.42 -5.92 -12.29
N ALA A 518 3.22 -7.19 -11.90
CA ALA A 518 2.84 -8.28 -12.79
C ALA A 518 1.51 -8.06 -13.54
N LYS A 519 0.54 -7.38 -12.92
CA LYS A 519 -0.77 -7.14 -13.53
C LYS A 519 -0.65 -6.21 -14.73
N GLU A 520 0.15 -5.14 -14.63
CA GLU A 520 0.43 -4.25 -15.76
C GLU A 520 1.25 -4.96 -16.85
N PHE A 521 2.20 -5.82 -16.49
CA PHE A 521 2.91 -6.67 -17.46
C PHE A 521 1.94 -7.55 -18.26
N ILE A 522 1.07 -8.32 -17.59
CA ILE A 522 0.09 -9.20 -18.23
C ILE A 522 -0.89 -8.41 -19.09
N LYS A 523 -1.41 -7.29 -18.55
CA LYS A 523 -2.34 -6.41 -19.25
C LYS A 523 -1.75 -5.88 -20.55
N GLU A 524 -0.51 -5.39 -20.53
CA GLU A 524 0.12 -4.83 -21.72
C GLU A 524 0.31 -5.89 -22.81
N HIS A 525 0.64 -7.14 -22.43
CA HIS A 525 0.74 -8.24 -23.39
C HIS A 525 -0.63 -8.65 -23.95
N ARG A 526 -1.68 -8.69 -23.12
CA ARG A 526 -3.06 -8.94 -23.58
C ARG A 526 -3.54 -7.85 -24.53
N ARG A 527 -3.25 -6.57 -24.24
CA ARG A 527 -3.61 -5.42 -25.09
C ARG A 527 -2.94 -5.53 -26.46
N LYS A 528 -1.62 -5.76 -26.51
CA LYS A 528 -0.86 -5.93 -27.77
C LYS A 528 -1.38 -7.10 -28.62
N ALA A 529 -1.96 -8.12 -28.00
CA ALA A 529 -2.55 -9.25 -28.71
C ALA A 529 -3.95 -8.95 -29.29
N GLN A 530 -4.68 -7.97 -28.74
CA GLN A 530 -6.07 -7.70 -29.10
C GLN A 530 -6.22 -6.58 -30.15
N GLU A 531 -5.46 -5.48 -30.09
CA GLU A 531 -5.55 -4.39 -31.09
C GLU A 531 -4.21 -3.65 -31.22
N LYS A 532 -3.73 -3.46 -32.46
CA LYS A 532 -2.70 -2.45 -32.76
C LYS A 532 -3.40 -1.11 -32.95
N GLY A 533 -2.98 -0.07 -32.22
CA GLY A 533 -3.59 1.25 -32.35
C GLY A 533 -3.58 1.74 -33.80
N ASN A 534 -4.73 2.18 -34.29
CA ASN A 534 -4.87 2.88 -35.58
C ASN A 534 -4.84 4.42 -35.40
N GLY A 535 -4.44 4.88 -34.20
CA GLY A 535 -4.37 6.28 -33.84
C GLY A 535 -3.16 7.02 -34.46
N ASP A 536 -3.16 8.34 -34.32
CA ASP A 536 -2.10 9.19 -34.86
C ASP A 536 -0.78 9.03 -34.10
N ILE A 537 0.33 9.29 -34.79
CA ILE A 537 1.62 9.56 -34.15
C ILE A 537 1.62 11.05 -33.82
N VAL A 538 1.79 11.39 -32.54
CA VAL A 538 1.77 12.77 -32.05
C VAL A 538 3.11 13.10 -31.42
N VAL A 539 3.70 14.23 -31.80
CA VAL A 539 5.03 14.65 -31.38
C VAL A 539 4.96 16.07 -30.85
N PHE A 540 5.48 16.30 -29.65
CA PHE A 540 5.72 17.61 -29.06
C PHE A 540 7.22 17.81 -28.92
N ALA A 541 7.77 18.89 -29.45
CA ALA A 541 9.18 19.19 -29.34
C ALA A 541 9.47 20.69 -29.40
N ASN A 542 10.65 21.09 -28.92
CA ASN A 542 11.15 22.47 -28.89
C ASN A 542 10.09 23.55 -28.62
N PRO A 543 9.39 23.52 -27.46
CA PRO A 543 8.41 24.54 -27.11
C PRO A 543 9.04 25.94 -26.98
N HIS A 544 8.25 26.97 -27.28
CA HIS A 544 8.70 28.36 -27.14
C HIS A 544 8.46 28.84 -25.70
N TYR A 545 9.39 28.58 -24.78
CA TYR A 545 9.19 28.83 -23.34
C TYR A 545 9.02 30.30 -22.96
N ASP A 546 9.66 31.24 -23.66
CA ASP A 546 9.63 32.69 -23.36
C ASP A 546 8.47 33.47 -23.99
N MET A 547 7.46 32.76 -24.52
CA MET A 547 6.31 33.37 -25.19
C MET A 547 5.59 34.38 -24.28
N LYS A 548 5.49 35.63 -24.73
CA LYS A 548 4.84 36.73 -23.99
C LYS A 548 3.34 36.76 -24.25
N PHE A 549 2.54 36.87 -23.19
CA PHE A 549 1.07 36.97 -23.29
C PHE A 549 0.58 38.36 -22.83
N GLY A 550 0.27 39.24 -23.78
CA GLY A 550 -0.41 40.52 -23.50
C GLY A 550 0.30 41.48 -22.54
N ASN A 551 -0.43 42.47 -22.01
CA ASN A 551 0.08 43.49 -21.09
C ASN A 551 0.29 42.90 -19.70
N GLU A 552 1.51 42.47 -19.39
CA GLU A 552 1.83 41.81 -18.12
C GLU A 552 2.16 42.78 -16.98
N ASN A 553 1.56 42.54 -15.80
CA ASN A 553 1.91 43.18 -14.53
C ASN A 553 3.37 42.89 -14.16
N ARG A 554 4.19 43.93 -14.06
CA ARG A 554 5.65 43.92 -13.85
C ARG A 554 6.13 43.55 -12.43
N GLY A 555 5.27 42.99 -11.57
CA GLY A 555 5.52 42.91 -10.12
C GLY A 555 5.63 41.51 -9.49
N VAL A 556 5.39 40.43 -10.23
CA VAL A 556 5.38 39.05 -9.67
C VAL A 556 6.50 38.23 -10.32
N PRO A 557 7.46 37.69 -9.55
CA PRO A 557 8.51 36.82 -10.05
C PRO A 557 7.96 35.54 -10.71
N PRO A 558 8.72 34.89 -11.62
CA PRO A 558 8.37 33.59 -12.17
C PRO A 558 8.26 32.51 -11.07
N LEU A 559 7.42 31.50 -11.30
CA LEU A 559 7.21 30.35 -10.42
C LEU A 559 8.51 29.57 -10.19
N LEU A 560 9.14 29.20 -11.29
CA LEU A 560 10.37 28.45 -11.30
C LEU A 560 11.48 29.47 -11.45
N ASN A 561 12.40 29.51 -10.50
CA ASN A 561 13.64 30.27 -10.62
C ASN A 561 14.63 29.54 -11.54
N GLN A 562 14.14 28.99 -12.65
CA GLN A 562 14.84 28.15 -13.60
C GLN A 562 14.57 28.70 -15.01
N SER A 563 15.64 28.99 -15.74
CA SER A 563 15.54 29.47 -17.12
C SER A 563 15.35 28.26 -18.05
N PHE A 564 14.24 28.23 -18.79
CA PHE A 564 14.00 27.20 -19.81
C PHE A 564 14.63 27.64 -21.14
N GLY A 565 15.87 27.20 -21.38
CA GLY A 565 16.52 27.43 -22.67
C GLY A 565 15.81 26.66 -23.80
N ALA A 566 15.84 27.20 -25.02
CA ALA A 566 15.32 26.52 -26.19
C ALA A 566 16.01 25.16 -26.40
N LEU A 567 15.25 24.17 -26.87
CA LEU A 567 15.71 22.80 -27.08
C LEU A 567 15.77 22.48 -28.58
N GLU A 568 16.57 23.24 -29.34
CA GLU A 568 16.66 23.11 -30.80
C GLU A 568 17.02 21.69 -31.28
N GLY A 569 17.75 20.92 -30.46
CA GLY A 569 18.02 19.50 -30.75
C GLY A 569 16.74 18.66 -30.87
N THR A 570 15.75 18.93 -30.03
CA THR A 570 14.45 18.21 -30.05
C THR A 570 13.61 18.56 -31.28
N GLN A 571 13.80 19.75 -31.88
CA GLN A 571 13.18 20.09 -33.16
C GLN A 571 13.64 19.11 -34.26
N LYS A 572 14.96 18.86 -34.32
CA LYS A 572 15.54 17.91 -35.29
C LYS A 572 15.02 16.49 -35.06
N GLU A 573 14.85 16.11 -33.79
CA GLU A 573 14.23 14.84 -33.42
C GLU A 573 12.79 14.74 -33.97
N ALA A 574 11.97 15.77 -33.78
CA ALA A 574 10.61 15.79 -34.31
C ALA A 574 10.56 15.77 -35.85
N ASP A 575 11.43 16.54 -36.51
CA ASP A 575 11.55 16.55 -37.98
C ASP A 575 11.96 15.17 -38.51
N THR A 576 12.87 14.49 -37.80
CA THR A 576 13.30 13.12 -38.12
C THR A 576 12.14 12.13 -37.99
N ILE A 577 11.39 12.19 -36.89
CA ILE A 577 10.19 11.35 -36.69
C ILE A 577 9.16 11.59 -37.80
N LYS A 578 8.91 12.86 -38.15
CA LYS A 578 8.00 13.24 -39.25
C LYS A 578 8.48 12.71 -40.61
N GLY A 579 9.79 12.63 -40.83
CA GLY A 579 10.39 12.02 -42.01
C GLY A 579 10.10 10.53 -42.13
N TYR A 580 10.21 9.77 -41.03
CA TYR A 580 9.83 8.35 -40.99
C TYR A 580 8.32 8.14 -41.02
N TYR A 581 7.55 9.08 -40.45
CA TYR A 581 6.10 9.01 -40.33
C TYR A 581 5.44 10.29 -40.88
N PRO A 582 5.21 10.39 -42.20
CA PRO A 582 4.70 11.61 -42.83
C PRO A 582 3.36 12.11 -42.29
N ASN A 583 2.54 11.22 -41.72
CA ASN A 583 1.24 11.56 -41.12
C ASN A 583 1.32 11.98 -39.65
N ALA A 584 2.52 12.01 -39.04
CA ALA A 584 2.66 12.40 -37.64
C ALA A 584 2.20 13.85 -37.41
N LYS A 585 1.40 14.10 -36.38
CA LYS A 585 1.04 15.44 -35.92
C LYS A 585 2.19 15.98 -35.07
N VAL A 586 2.83 17.06 -35.52
CA VAL A 586 4.00 17.64 -34.86
C VAL A 586 3.64 19.02 -34.34
N TYR A 587 3.75 19.20 -33.03
CA TYR A 587 3.55 20.46 -32.32
C TYR A 587 4.91 20.97 -31.85
N THR A 588 5.33 22.10 -32.39
CA THR A 588 6.63 22.72 -32.05
C THR A 588 6.47 24.22 -31.84
N GLN A 589 7.47 24.86 -31.23
CA GLN A 589 7.43 26.31 -30.95
C GLN A 589 6.10 26.68 -30.28
N GLN A 590 5.43 27.75 -30.73
CA GLN A 590 4.19 28.26 -30.14
C GLN A 590 3.03 27.25 -30.11
N GLU A 591 3.09 26.17 -30.90
CA GLU A 591 2.03 25.15 -30.95
C GLU A 591 2.22 24.04 -29.90
N ALA A 592 3.41 23.89 -29.32
CA ALA A 592 3.67 22.94 -28.25
C ALA A 592 3.13 23.47 -26.91
N THR A 593 1.81 23.57 -26.79
CA THR A 593 1.10 24.15 -25.63
C THR A 593 0.49 23.07 -24.74
N VAL A 594 0.19 23.43 -23.49
CA VAL A 594 -0.55 22.57 -22.54
C VAL A 594 -1.91 22.18 -23.12
N GLU A 595 -2.61 23.13 -23.76
CA GLU A 595 -3.92 22.89 -24.36
C GLU A 595 -3.87 21.82 -25.46
N ASN A 596 -2.92 21.94 -26.39
CA ASN A 596 -2.76 20.95 -27.45
C ASN A 596 -2.39 19.58 -26.88
N LEU A 597 -1.50 19.50 -25.89
CA LEU A 597 -1.13 18.24 -25.25
C LEU A 597 -2.33 17.59 -24.55
N MET A 598 -3.11 18.34 -23.78
CA MET A 598 -4.27 17.82 -23.03
C MET A 598 -5.45 17.46 -23.94
N SER A 599 -5.47 17.96 -25.19
CA SER A 599 -6.46 17.60 -26.21
C SER A 599 -6.20 16.24 -26.88
N VAL A 600 -4.99 15.67 -26.73
CA VAL A 600 -4.61 14.40 -27.36
C VAL A 600 -5.47 13.26 -26.80
N GLN A 601 -6.05 12.46 -27.70
CA GLN A 601 -6.89 11.30 -27.37
C GLN A 601 -6.39 10.06 -28.13
N ASN A 602 -6.06 8.99 -27.39
CA ASN A 602 -5.69 7.68 -27.93
C ASN A 602 -4.65 7.73 -29.07
N PRO A 603 -3.52 8.46 -28.92
CA PRO A 603 -2.48 8.45 -29.93
C PRO A 603 -1.88 7.06 -30.03
N LYS A 604 -1.44 6.62 -31.21
CA LYS A 604 -0.70 5.36 -31.33
C LYS A 604 0.69 5.49 -30.71
N ILE A 605 1.38 6.59 -31.01
CA ILE A 605 2.64 6.96 -30.39
C ILE A 605 2.51 8.40 -29.92
N LEU A 606 2.87 8.66 -28.66
CA LEU A 606 3.00 10.01 -28.12
C LEU A 606 4.46 10.27 -27.78
N HIS A 607 5.10 11.18 -28.49
CA HIS A 607 6.47 11.59 -28.24
C HIS A 607 6.47 13.01 -27.67
N ILE A 608 7.07 13.22 -26.50
CA ILE A 608 7.17 14.53 -25.85
C ILE A 608 8.63 14.78 -25.51
N ALA A 609 9.23 15.79 -26.14
CA ALA A 609 10.59 16.23 -25.91
C ALA A 609 10.59 17.67 -25.39
N THR A 610 10.87 17.86 -24.10
CA THR A 610 10.80 19.17 -23.44
C THR A 610 11.56 19.18 -22.11
N HIS A 611 11.62 20.30 -21.38
CA HIS A 611 12.10 20.31 -20.00
C HIS A 611 11.06 19.73 -19.04
N GLY A 612 11.49 18.84 -18.15
CA GLY A 612 10.77 18.55 -16.92
C GLY A 612 11.19 19.50 -15.82
N PHE A 613 10.43 19.51 -14.73
CA PHE A 613 10.77 20.28 -13.53
C PHE A 613 10.29 19.55 -12.28
N TYR A 614 10.92 19.86 -11.15
CA TYR A 614 10.49 19.47 -9.82
C TYR A 614 10.39 20.69 -8.87
N LEU A 615 9.35 20.72 -8.05
CA LEU A 615 9.03 21.79 -7.09
C LEU A 615 9.35 21.32 -5.67
N GLU A 616 10.27 22.02 -5.02
CA GLU A 616 10.58 21.83 -3.61
C GLU A 616 9.60 22.64 -2.73
N ASP A 617 8.38 22.13 -2.56
CA ASP A 617 7.39 22.69 -1.63
C ASP A 617 6.99 21.64 -0.58
N GLU A 618 7.33 21.92 0.69
CA GLU A 618 6.99 21.07 1.84
C GLU A 618 5.49 21.10 2.19
N ASN A 619 4.77 22.16 1.82
CA ASN A 619 3.34 22.31 2.11
C ASN A 619 2.45 21.59 1.09
N MET A 620 2.99 21.23 -0.08
CA MET A 620 2.29 20.41 -1.07
C MET A 620 2.35 18.94 -0.66
N SER A 621 1.20 18.37 -0.29
CA SER A 621 1.10 16.98 0.17
C SER A 621 1.12 15.96 -0.97
N ASN A 622 0.68 16.33 -2.17
CA ASN A 622 0.58 15.41 -3.31
C ASN A 622 1.81 15.48 -4.23
N SER A 623 2.60 14.40 -4.28
CA SER A 623 3.83 14.31 -5.07
C SER A 623 3.62 14.49 -6.59
N LEU A 624 2.46 14.09 -7.14
CA LEU A 624 2.16 14.28 -8.57
C LEU A 624 1.97 15.76 -8.95
N GLN A 625 1.86 16.64 -7.97
CA GLN A 625 1.79 18.08 -8.21
C GLN A 625 3.16 18.74 -8.16
N LYS A 626 4.17 18.07 -7.59
CA LYS A 626 5.52 18.60 -7.45
C LYS A 626 6.34 18.45 -8.73
N SER A 627 5.98 17.53 -9.62
CA SER A 627 6.67 17.34 -10.89
C SER A 627 5.79 17.64 -12.08
N GLY A 628 6.41 17.96 -13.22
CA GLY A 628 5.69 18.22 -14.46
C GLY A 628 6.60 18.50 -15.65
N LEU A 629 5.98 18.97 -16.73
CA LEU A 629 6.64 19.36 -17.97
C LEU A 629 6.43 20.84 -18.24
N ALA A 630 7.49 21.51 -18.70
CA ALA A 630 7.43 22.82 -19.29
C ALA A 630 7.03 22.69 -20.76
N LEU A 631 6.25 23.63 -21.26
CA LEU A 631 5.73 23.76 -22.61
C LEU A 631 5.77 25.24 -22.99
N SER A 632 5.19 25.59 -24.13
CA SER A 632 5.29 26.97 -24.64
C SER A 632 4.71 27.98 -23.68
N GLY A 633 5.51 29.00 -23.36
CA GLY A 633 5.26 30.07 -22.41
C GLY A 633 5.60 29.77 -20.94
N ALA A 634 6.21 28.62 -20.64
CA ALA A 634 6.57 28.22 -19.27
C ALA A 634 7.42 29.24 -18.50
N ALA A 635 8.27 30.04 -19.17
CA ALA A 635 9.11 31.02 -18.50
C ALA A 635 8.32 32.23 -17.95
N GLN A 636 7.12 32.47 -18.47
CA GLN A 636 6.19 33.47 -17.96
C GLN A 636 5.22 32.90 -16.92
N ALA A 637 5.36 31.60 -16.59
CA ALA A 637 4.55 30.98 -15.56
C ALA A 637 4.90 31.62 -14.21
N LYS A 638 3.93 32.32 -13.62
CA LYS A 638 4.11 33.04 -12.34
C LYS A 638 3.68 32.19 -11.15
N LYS A 639 2.98 31.08 -11.41
CA LYS A 639 2.49 30.10 -10.42
C LYS A 639 2.51 28.69 -11.02
N VAL A 640 2.53 27.62 -10.20
CA VAL A 640 2.33 26.23 -10.68
C VAL A 640 1.10 26.22 -11.58
N GLY A 641 1.11 25.47 -12.69
CA GLY A 641 0.05 25.39 -13.73
C GLY A 641 -0.67 26.69 -14.10
N ASP A 642 0.10 27.76 -14.17
CA ASP A 642 -0.10 28.71 -15.24
C ASP A 642 -0.25 27.96 -16.58
N THR A 643 -1.48 27.91 -17.13
CA THR A 643 -1.78 27.24 -18.40
C THR A 643 -0.99 27.83 -19.56
N ARG A 644 -0.32 28.94 -19.31
CA ARG A 644 0.69 29.60 -20.15
C ARG A 644 1.95 28.77 -20.37
N GLY A 645 2.07 27.53 -19.88
CA GLY A 645 3.14 26.62 -20.32
C GLY A 645 3.61 25.58 -19.33
N ILE A 646 2.98 25.39 -18.17
CA ILE A 646 3.39 24.33 -17.23
C ILE A 646 2.27 23.29 -17.06
N VAL A 647 2.60 22.00 -17.13
CA VAL A 647 1.66 20.89 -16.87
C VAL A 647 2.21 19.94 -15.81
N THR A 648 1.46 19.68 -14.74
CA THR A 648 1.88 18.78 -13.65
C THR A 648 1.62 17.31 -14.00
N ALA A 649 2.32 16.39 -13.32
CA ALA A 649 2.09 14.96 -13.46
C ALA A 649 0.65 14.56 -13.08
N LEU A 650 0.03 15.26 -12.11
CA LEU A 650 -1.38 15.08 -11.76
C LEU A 650 -2.30 15.38 -12.95
N SER A 651 -2.03 16.47 -13.67
CA SER A 651 -2.79 16.81 -14.89
C SER A 651 -2.55 15.79 -16.00
N LEU A 652 -1.28 15.39 -16.23
CA LEU A 652 -0.93 14.38 -17.24
C LEU A 652 -1.60 13.02 -16.96
N SER A 653 -1.86 12.68 -15.69
CA SER A 653 -2.58 11.45 -15.32
C SER A 653 -4.02 11.38 -15.85
N ALA A 654 -4.58 12.49 -16.34
CA ALA A 654 -5.89 12.56 -16.95
C ALA A 654 -5.88 12.32 -18.47
N LEU A 655 -4.71 12.18 -19.11
CA LEU A 655 -4.60 11.89 -20.55
C LEU A 655 -5.26 10.55 -20.89
N ASN A 656 -5.90 10.50 -22.06
CA ASN A 656 -6.53 9.28 -22.56
C ASN A 656 -5.54 8.52 -23.45
N LEU A 657 -4.89 7.50 -22.89
CA LEU A 657 -3.85 6.71 -23.54
C LEU A 657 -4.24 5.23 -23.71
N ALA A 658 -5.54 4.92 -23.70
CA ALA A 658 -6.04 3.55 -23.63
C ALA A 658 -5.60 2.67 -24.81
N GLN A 659 -5.40 3.27 -26.00
CA GLN A 659 -4.95 2.58 -27.22
C GLN A 659 -3.54 2.99 -27.66
N THR A 660 -2.74 3.55 -26.75
CA THR A 660 -1.38 4.01 -27.05
C THR A 660 -0.38 2.87 -26.96
N ASP A 661 0.42 2.68 -28.02
CA ASP A 661 1.43 1.63 -28.11
C ASP A 661 2.76 2.03 -27.48
N LEU A 662 3.11 3.32 -27.55
CA LEU A 662 4.35 3.85 -27.02
C LEU A 662 4.17 5.30 -26.58
N VAL A 663 4.66 5.61 -25.39
CA VAL A 663 4.91 6.99 -24.96
C VAL A 663 6.41 7.16 -24.79
N VAL A 664 6.98 8.17 -25.44
CA VAL A 664 8.37 8.58 -25.25
C VAL A 664 8.36 9.93 -24.56
N LEU A 665 8.99 10.00 -23.39
CA LEU A 665 9.19 11.22 -22.65
C LEU A 665 10.68 11.53 -22.57
N SER A 666 11.12 12.52 -23.33
CA SER A 666 12.50 13.02 -23.38
C SER A 666 12.55 14.34 -22.62
N ALA A 667 12.79 14.27 -21.31
CA ALA A 667 12.80 15.44 -20.45
C ALA A 667 13.77 15.29 -19.27
N CYS A 668 14.39 16.39 -18.86
CA CYS A 668 15.22 16.44 -17.66
C CYS A 668 14.35 16.36 -16.39
N GLU A 669 14.91 15.85 -15.27
CA GLU A 669 14.21 15.83 -13.97
C GLU A 669 12.88 15.06 -13.94
N THR A 670 12.71 14.06 -14.83
CA THR A 670 11.50 13.21 -14.88
C THR A 670 11.65 11.84 -14.21
N GLY A 671 12.77 11.60 -13.52
CA GLY A 671 13.12 10.33 -12.87
C GLY A 671 13.03 10.39 -11.35
#